data_AF-A0A5M9ZH59-F1
#
_entry.id   AF-A0A5M9ZH59-F1
#
_cell.length_a   1.000
_cell.length_b   1.000
_cell.length_c   1.000
_cell.angle_alpha   90.00
_cell.angle_beta   90.00
_cell.angle_gamma   90.00
#
_symmetry.space_group_name_H-M   'P 1'
#
loop_
_entity.id
_entity.type
_entity.pdbx_description
1 polymer ?
#
loop_
_entity_poly.entity_id
_entity_poly.type
_entity_poly.pdbx_seq_one_letter_code
_entity_poly.pdbx_strand_id
1 'polypeptide(L)'
;MPDKNHSMAHRSAALLATVCTLGSLAVTPIANAAPEPEPSTTQQTTNQPQGNADVNANADGANEADAVANVATVTSPDGQTTSYPTFSAALAASKAGETVTLTANSDESTVRVDKKITVTSVNGAVYSGTMTVHDGATIKGMTFSLTGAAGSNTSVSVQGAGDVKIEGNAFGIAENAAVTGYYGVYVQKGSARVSISNNTFNYPTAAKSRNRTAIYLTGQENTVADVTVANNTMKVTGATSNRGQTIFIDASGGRNDYGITNLTVTGNTVSATAETKSNATGIYVQGVKGLTFTDNTFTNLSQAVGSGAMPGQNTTSTDIKVGGNDFTGTDTGYGFEKGSVPSGGLTITKPDKVDASRPSQGIVAGVKKSDSDALVTYVSLADAIKDAEDGDTVQLLSSITLDSVMAINKKIILDGQGYALNGQIRLAEKASDSIIQNVKFVLNSTSKMNGWSANIYISAASNVKITNNTFMITADAFMISGKAMGVYVFPNQNAKVDGTQITNNTFDIDGTAGYHIAIHLSNEINDAVPGITNTVISGNTMVAHKGASSEGVFLVSYDKGGKVGVDGVTVSGNQLAAGGSATNGVLIDFWGGAKNIDIIGNTFGSGNIGVYLRTQNWGGESAPQENVDIKNNTFNSANGVVVKNGVKTDDDLKYTEYQGTENANKFGANTRPYVGNVDNDTEGATYGVTYRDAADQSLLGWEEVVNGDKVQNVPTKLGYTVTWYKDANVTTLFDPAKDAVTSNITLYAVWAKIPTPVPSPSPDPAPKSPFVDVIKDKTPHYEDILWLADQGISTGWKEADGTVTFRPATEVNRQDMAAFLYRLAGSPKFDETKAENPFVDVSPDTPHYKEILWLYSTGVTTGYRNADGTLSFQGLTPVYRQDMAAFLRRLAEYEKAKDPSGKAQSFTDVNEATPHAGDIAWLSRTGVTEGYPDGSFGVGGTVLRQDMAAFLHRMHDNVLK
;
A
#
# COMPACT_ATOMS: atom_id res chain seq x y z
N MET A 1 50.02 32.91 -13.93
CA MET A 1 50.32 33.73 -15.12
C MET A 1 51.25 32.93 -16.02
N PRO A 2 51.15 33.03 -17.36
CA PRO A 2 49.89 33.03 -18.11
C PRO A 2 49.97 32.19 -19.42
N ASP A 3 48.89 32.28 -20.21
CA ASP A 3 48.83 32.18 -21.69
C ASP A 3 48.89 30.78 -22.34
N LYS A 4 48.16 30.44 -23.42
CA LYS A 4 47.18 31.12 -24.32
C LYS A 4 46.41 29.99 -25.10
N ASN A 5 45.36 30.14 -25.94
CA ASN A 5 44.57 31.22 -26.58
C ASN A 5 43.20 30.61 -27.07
N HIS A 6 42.19 31.25 -27.69
CA HIS A 6 41.85 32.65 -28.03
C HIS A 6 40.31 32.82 -28.28
N SER A 7 39.79 34.04 -28.10
CA SER A 7 38.67 34.72 -28.82
C SER A 7 37.24 34.12 -28.98
N MET A 8 36.27 35.05 -28.90
CA MET A 8 34.89 34.94 -29.40
C MET A 8 34.83 35.24 -30.93
N ALA A 9 33.71 34.94 -31.61
CA ALA A 9 32.76 35.96 -32.12
C ALA A 9 31.68 35.47 -33.13
N HIS A 10 30.49 36.09 -33.02
CA HIS A 10 29.57 36.50 -34.10
C HIS A 10 28.67 35.52 -34.91
N ARG A 11 27.41 36.00 -35.04
CA ARG A 11 26.43 35.88 -36.17
C ARG A 11 25.74 34.53 -36.41
N SER A 12 24.60 34.47 -37.12
CA SER A 12 23.38 35.31 -37.15
C SER A 12 22.42 34.77 -38.24
N ALA A 13 21.21 34.36 -37.85
CA ALA A 13 19.97 34.34 -38.64
C ALA A 13 19.84 33.47 -39.92
N ALA A 14 18.57 33.18 -40.23
CA ALA A 14 18.01 32.76 -41.53
C ALA A 14 18.43 31.39 -42.11
N LEU A 15 17.64 30.75 -42.98
CA LEU A 15 16.18 30.74 -43.21
C LEU A 15 15.93 29.61 -44.23
N LEU A 16 14.92 28.75 -44.03
CA LEU A 16 14.30 28.06 -45.15
C LEU A 16 12.81 27.87 -44.89
N ALA A 17 11.99 28.56 -45.68
CA ALA A 17 10.56 28.29 -45.80
C ALA A 17 10.30 27.59 -47.13
N THR A 18 9.25 26.78 -47.20
CA THR A 18 8.60 26.43 -48.47
C THR A 18 7.09 26.41 -48.22
N VAL A 19 6.35 26.93 -49.19
CA VAL A 19 4.92 27.27 -49.11
C VAL A 19 4.16 26.42 -50.13
N CYS A 20 2.82 26.34 -49.97
CA CYS A 20 1.78 25.93 -50.94
C CYS A 20 0.97 24.68 -50.52
N THR A 21 -0.35 24.58 -50.76
CA THR A 21 -1.46 25.57 -50.70
C THR A 21 -2.81 24.82 -50.87
N LEU A 22 -3.90 25.42 -50.38
CA LEU A 22 -5.31 25.20 -50.81
C LEU A 22 -5.94 23.81 -50.56
N GLY A 23 -7.24 23.79 -50.22
CA GLY A 23 -7.98 22.54 -49.98
C GLY A 23 -9.31 22.70 -49.21
N SER A 24 -10.11 23.72 -49.49
CA SER A 24 -11.40 23.96 -48.82
C SER A 24 -12.59 23.30 -49.54
N LEU A 25 -13.58 22.82 -48.78
CA LEU A 25 -15.03 22.63 -49.09
C LEU A 25 -15.69 22.17 -47.75
N ALA A 26 -16.61 22.92 -47.12
CA ALA A 26 -18.07 23.01 -47.35
C ALA A 26 -18.82 21.69 -47.00
N VAL A 27 -20.02 21.64 -46.40
CA VAL A 27 -21.33 22.33 -46.61
C VAL A 27 -22.23 22.10 -45.36
N THR A 28 -23.27 22.86 -44.94
CA THR A 28 -23.59 24.32 -44.80
C THR A 28 -24.82 24.44 -43.84
N PRO A 29 -24.91 25.40 -42.90
CA PRO A 29 -26.11 25.60 -42.06
C PRO A 29 -27.19 26.47 -42.72
N ILE A 30 -28.48 26.13 -42.52
CA ILE A 30 -29.67 26.82 -43.08
C ILE A 30 -30.86 26.58 -42.10
N ALA A 31 -31.79 27.49 -41.78
CA ALA A 31 -31.84 28.97 -41.77
C ALA A 31 -33.14 29.45 -41.06
N ASN A 32 -33.33 30.78 -40.94
CA ASN A 32 -34.59 31.52 -40.65
C ASN A 32 -35.13 31.53 -39.20
N ALA A 33 -35.64 32.67 -38.66
CA ALA A 33 -35.56 34.06 -39.13
C ALA A 33 -35.89 35.10 -38.02
N ALA A 34 -35.13 36.22 -38.02
CA ALA A 34 -35.48 37.66 -37.86
C ALA A 34 -36.61 38.17 -36.90
N PRO A 35 -36.61 39.46 -36.48
CA PRO A 35 -35.68 40.57 -36.81
C PRO A 35 -35.03 41.30 -35.60
N GLU A 36 -34.11 42.21 -35.90
CA GLU A 36 -33.50 43.19 -34.97
C GLU A 36 -34.39 44.41 -34.71
N PRO A 37 -34.03 45.23 -33.70
CA PRO A 37 -34.06 46.68 -33.83
C PRO A 37 -32.68 47.33 -33.53
N GLU A 38 -32.13 48.04 -34.53
CA GLU A 38 -30.99 48.96 -34.39
C GLU A 38 -31.44 50.35 -33.84
N PRO A 39 -30.52 51.23 -33.38
CA PRO A 39 -30.86 52.32 -32.45
C PRO A 39 -31.21 53.66 -33.12
N SER A 40 -31.97 54.50 -32.41
CA SER A 40 -32.21 55.90 -32.74
C SER A 40 -31.46 56.86 -31.81
N THR A 41 -30.74 57.82 -32.37
CA THR A 41 -30.01 58.87 -31.62
C THR A 41 -30.89 60.06 -31.24
N THR A 42 -30.53 60.78 -30.17
CA THR A 42 -30.57 62.25 -30.15
C THR A 42 -29.65 62.80 -29.05
N GLN A 43 -28.97 63.90 -29.35
CA GLN A 43 -28.29 64.74 -28.35
C GLN A 43 -29.25 65.82 -27.87
N GLN A 44 -29.10 66.30 -26.63
CA GLN A 44 -29.44 67.69 -26.30
C GLN A 44 -28.59 68.23 -25.15
N THR A 45 -28.52 69.57 -25.07
CA THR A 45 -27.47 70.32 -24.37
C THR A 45 -27.99 71.17 -23.21
N THR A 46 -27.06 71.71 -22.43
CA THR A 46 -27.28 72.63 -21.30
C THR A 46 -28.01 73.92 -21.67
N ASN A 47 -28.87 74.43 -20.77
CA ASN A 47 -28.76 75.79 -20.19
C ASN A 47 -29.84 76.08 -19.13
N GLN A 48 -29.57 77.03 -18.21
CA GLN A 48 -30.57 77.66 -17.33
C GLN A 48 -31.35 78.78 -18.06
N PRO A 49 -32.44 79.31 -17.46
CA PRO A 49 -32.28 80.57 -16.72
C PRO A 49 -33.08 80.66 -15.39
N GLN A 50 -32.88 81.77 -14.67
CA GLN A 50 -33.59 82.13 -13.43
C GLN A 50 -34.99 82.72 -13.73
N GLY A 51 -35.88 82.70 -12.72
CA GLY A 51 -37.12 83.48 -12.65
C GLY A 51 -37.46 83.79 -11.18
N ASN A 52 -38.09 84.93 -10.90
CA ASN A 52 -38.24 85.48 -9.53
C ASN A 52 -39.63 86.10 -9.31
N ALA A 53 -40.07 86.13 -8.04
CA ALA A 53 -41.27 86.83 -7.53
C ALA A 53 -42.63 86.28 -8.05
N ASP A 54 -43.80 86.50 -7.42
CA ASP A 54 -44.13 87.33 -6.23
C ASP A 54 -45.41 86.83 -5.51
N VAL A 55 -45.84 87.57 -4.48
CA VAL A 55 -47.12 87.51 -3.69
C VAL A 55 -48.41 87.16 -4.49
N ASN A 56 -49.52 86.67 -3.90
CA ASN A 56 -50.17 87.10 -2.64
C ASN A 56 -51.23 86.11 -2.06
N ALA A 57 -51.86 86.53 -0.95
CA ALA A 57 -53.00 85.98 -0.19
C ALA A 57 -54.25 85.53 -1.03
N ASN A 58 -55.28 84.85 -0.50
CA ASN A 58 -55.87 85.04 0.84
C ASN A 58 -56.86 83.93 1.33
N ALA A 59 -57.14 83.96 2.65
CA ALA A 59 -58.36 83.57 3.38
C ALA A 59 -58.84 82.09 3.46
N ASP A 60 -58.77 81.58 4.70
CA ASP A 60 -59.85 80.96 5.50
C ASP A 60 -60.57 79.67 5.05
N GLY A 61 -60.24 78.58 5.75
CA GLY A 61 -61.03 77.34 5.86
C GLY A 61 -60.40 76.41 6.91
N ALA A 62 -61.05 76.17 8.04
CA ALA A 62 -60.39 75.61 9.23
C ALA A 62 -60.54 74.08 9.41
N ASN A 63 -59.48 73.48 9.95
CA ASN A 63 -59.42 72.20 10.69
C ASN A 63 -60.01 70.93 10.04
N GLU A 64 -59.13 70.09 9.52
CA GLU A 64 -58.85 68.82 10.22
C GLU A 64 -57.37 68.79 10.61
N ALA A 65 -57.00 68.00 11.62
CA ALA A 65 -55.62 67.96 12.13
C ALA A 65 -54.87 66.74 11.59
N ASP A 66 -53.65 66.95 11.09
CA ASP A 66 -52.75 65.86 10.68
C ASP A 66 -52.49 64.91 11.86
N ALA A 67 -53.05 63.71 11.78
CA ALA A 67 -52.86 62.69 12.79
C ALA A 67 -51.43 62.14 12.70
N VAL A 68 -50.56 62.59 13.62
CA VAL A 68 -49.17 62.11 13.74
C VAL A 68 -49.17 60.59 13.85
N ALA A 69 -48.69 59.91 12.81
CA ALA A 69 -48.67 58.45 12.76
C ALA A 69 -47.79 57.89 13.88
N ASN A 70 -48.31 56.94 14.65
CA ASN A 70 -47.58 56.35 15.76
C ASN A 70 -46.45 55.44 15.24
N VAL A 71 -45.21 55.88 15.45
CA VAL A 71 -43.99 55.22 14.98
C VAL A 71 -43.60 54.01 15.83
N ALA A 72 -44.03 53.96 17.10
CA ALA A 72 -43.78 52.83 17.99
C ALA A 72 -44.90 52.61 19.02
N THR A 73 -44.89 51.43 19.64
CA THR A 73 -45.74 51.07 20.79
C THR A 73 -44.90 50.52 21.95
N VAL A 74 -45.46 50.59 23.16
CA VAL A 74 -44.96 49.88 24.35
C VAL A 74 -46.04 48.92 24.82
N THR A 75 -45.70 47.64 24.97
CA THR A 75 -46.57 46.57 25.46
C THR A 75 -46.06 46.06 26.81
N SER A 76 -46.90 46.10 27.83
CA SER A 76 -46.60 45.60 29.18
C SER A 76 -46.77 44.06 29.30
N PRO A 77 -46.22 43.41 30.35
CA PRO A 77 -46.28 41.96 30.50
C PRO A 77 -47.69 41.35 30.61
N ASP A 78 -48.71 42.15 30.91
CA ASP A 78 -50.12 41.78 30.92
C ASP A 78 -50.83 42.01 29.56
N GLY A 79 -50.11 42.47 28.54
CA GLY A 79 -50.57 42.64 27.16
C GLY A 79 -51.16 44.01 26.83
N GLN A 80 -51.27 44.94 27.78
CA GLN A 80 -51.73 46.31 27.48
C GLN A 80 -50.71 47.02 26.59
N THR A 81 -51.18 47.69 25.54
CA THR A 81 -50.32 48.34 24.53
C THR A 81 -50.65 49.82 24.40
N THR A 82 -49.64 50.69 24.52
CA THR A 82 -49.74 52.15 24.38
C THR A 82 -48.94 52.60 23.16
N SER A 83 -49.50 53.50 22.36
CA SER A 83 -48.86 54.02 21.13
C SER A 83 -48.16 55.36 21.35
N TYR A 84 -47.07 55.60 20.61
CA TYR A 84 -46.23 56.79 20.72
C TYR A 84 -45.87 57.38 19.35
N PRO A 85 -45.76 58.71 19.22
CA PRO A 85 -45.46 59.39 17.96
C PRO A 85 -44.01 59.23 17.50
N THR A 86 -43.08 58.84 18.39
CA THR A 86 -41.67 58.60 18.06
C THR A 86 -41.14 57.35 18.78
N PHE A 87 -40.08 56.75 18.25
CA PHE A 87 -39.43 55.58 18.85
C PHE A 87 -38.71 55.97 20.15
N SER A 88 -38.06 57.14 20.18
CA SER A 88 -37.48 57.73 21.39
C SER A 88 -38.50 57.91 22.53
N ALA A 89 -39.73 58.35 22.23
CA ALA A 89 -40.78 58.53 23.23
C ALA A 89 -41.25 57.19 23.84
N ALA A 90 -41.41 56.15 23.02
CA ALA A 90 -41.76 54.82 23.48
C ALA A 90 -40.67 54.23 24.40
N LEU A 91 -39.40 54.33 23.99
CA LEU A 91 -38.26 53.88 24.78
C LEU A 91 -38.13 54.66 26.11
N ALA A 92 -38.31 55.98 26.07
CA ALA A 92 -38.29 56.84 27.25
C ALA A 92 -39.43 56.51 28.25
N ALA A 93 -40.63 56.19 27.76
CA ALA A 93 -41.79 55.84 28.58
C ALA A 93 -41.79 54.41 29.14
N SER A 94 -41.10 53.48 28.47
CA SER A 94 -41.05 52.05 28.85
C SER A 94 -40.48 51.79 30.26
N LYS A 95 -40.78 50.61 30.82
CA LYS A 95 -40.29 50.10 32.12
C LYS A 95 -39.65 48.73 31.94
N ALA A 96 -38.82 48.32 32.89
CA ALA A 96 -38.17 47.00 32.85
C ALA A 96 -39.20 45.86 32.75
N GLY A 97 -38.96 44.90 31.85
CA GLY A 97 -39.86 43.80 31.50
C GLY A 97 -40.86 44.10 30.37
N GLU A 98 -41.04 45.36 29.97
CA GLU A 98 -41.92 45.74 28.86
C GLU A 98 -41.26 45.49 27.49
N THR A 99 -42.08 45.41 26.43
CA THR A 99 -41.64 45.25 25.03
C THR A 99 -41.97 46.49 24.23
N VAL A 100 -40.98 47.08 23.56
CA VAL A 100 -41.14 48.25 22.69
C VAL A 100 -41.10 47.80 21.23
N THR A 101 -42.16 48.05 20.48
CA THR A 101 -42.30 47.63 19.08
C THR A 101 -42.27 48.84 18.16
N LEU A 102 -41.31 48.90 17.24
CA LEU A 102 -41.29 49.85 16.14
C LEU A 102 -42.37 49.46 15.11
N THR A 103 -43.34 50.34 14.85
CA THR A 103 -44.50 50.10 13.99
C THR A 103 -44.42 50.78 12.62
N ALA A 104 -43.48 51.72 12.44
CA ALA A 104 -43.19 52.38 11.16
C ALA A 104 -41.68 52.67 11.02
N ASN A 105 -41.24 53.14 9.86
CA ASN A 105 -39.84 53.55 9.69
C ASN A 105 -39.49 54.72 10.61
N SER A 106 -38.25 54.74 11.14
CA SER A 106 -37.71 55.86 11.92
C SER A 106 -36.27 56.18 11.49
N ASP A 107 -36.00 57.46 11.28
CA ASP A 107 -34.70 58.05 10.99
C ASP A 107 -34.11 58.85 12.17
N GLU A 108 -34.75 58.76 13.35
CA GLU A 108 -34.31 59.42 14.59
C GLU A 108 -32.83 59.13 14.86
N SER A 109 -31.98 60.15 14.77
CA SER A 109 -30.52 59.98 14.63
C SER A 109 -29.85 59.21 15.77
N THR A 110 -30.40 59.25 16.99
CA THR A 110 -30.00 58.36 18.07
C THR A 110 -31.17 58.09 19.01
N VAL A 111 -31.39 56.83 19.38
CA VAL A 111 -32.34 56.41 20.42
C VAL A 111 -31.61 55.68 21.55
N ARG A 112 -32.11 55.81 22.78
CA ARG A 112 -31.47 55.30 24.00
C ARG A 112 -32.27 54.17 24.63
N VAL A 113 -31.57 53.10 25.01
CA VAL A 113 -32.09 51.94 25.75
C VAL A 113 -31.29 51.82 27.05
N ASP A 114 -31.88 52.23 28.17
CA ASP A 114 -31.24 52.27 29.50
C ASP A 114 -32.01 51.52 30.59
N LYS A 115 -32.81 50.53 30.17
CA LYS A 115 -33.66 49.68 31.01
C LYS A 115 -33.65 48.26 30.44
N LYS A 116 -33.93 47.26 31.28
CA LYS A 116 -34.08 45.85 30.85
C LYS A 116 -35.40 45.60 30.13
N ILE A 117 -35.45 45.94 28.84
CA ILE A 117 -36.63 45.80 27.96
C ILE A 117 -36.36 44.89 26.78
N THR A 118 -37.43 44.44 26.12
CA THR A 118 -37.34 43.89 24.75
C THR A 118 -37.60 45.02 23.75
N VAL A 119 -36.86 45.07 22.64
CA VAL A 119 -37.07 46.00 21.53
C VAL A 119 -37.18 45.20 20.24
N THR A 120 -38.24 45.45 19.47
CA THR A 120 -38.59 44.69 18.25
C THR A 120 -39.26 45.58 17.20
N SER A 121 -39.52 45.07 16.00
CA SER A 121 -40.22 45.79 14.94
C SER A 121 -41.26 44.93 14.22
N VAL A 122 -42.31 45.55 13.69
CA VAL A 122 -43.19 44.90 12.70
C VAL A 122 -42.43 44.64 11.40
N ASN A 123 -42.86 43.63 10.64
CA ASN A 123 -42.22 43.30 9.36
C ASN A 123 -42.26 44.49 8.39
N GLY A 124 -41.09 44.88 7.86
CA GLY A 124 -40.93 46.01 6.95
C GLY A 124 -40.64 47.37 7.61
N ALA A 125 -40.71 47.49 8.94
CA ALA A 125 -40.29 48.72 9.64
C ALA A 125 -38.77 48.77 9.81
N VAL A 126 -38.15 49.88 9.40
CA VAL A 126 -36.70 50.07 9.35
C VAL A 126 -36.27 51.23 10.24
N TYR A 127 -35.26 50.99 11.09
CA TYR A 127 -34.57 52.04 11.83
C TYR A 127 -33.24 52.42 11.16
N SER A 128 -33.00 53.72 10.98
CA SER A 128 -31.85 54.24 10.20
C SER A 128 -30.82 55.02 11.03
N GLY A 129 -31.05 55.18 12.34
CA GLY A 129 -30.15 55.87 13.28
C GLY A 129 -29.32 54.92 14.16
N THR A 130 -28.75 55.46 15.23
CA THR A 130 -27.94 54.72 16.21
C THR A 130 -28.73 54.37 17.47
N MET A 131 -28.89 53.08 17.78
CA MET A 131 -29.48 52.62 19.05
C MET A 131 -28.39 52.42 20.11
N THR A 132 -28.38 53.22 21.18
CA THR A 132 -27.41 53.08 22.28
C THR A 132 -27.98 52.29 23.45
N VAL A 133 -27.28 51.23 23.86
CA VAL A 133 -27.71 50.28 24.90
C VAL A 133 -26.80 50.40 26.13
N HIS A 134 -27.40 50.72 27.28
CA HIS A 134 -26.71 51.04 28.54
C HIS A 134 -27.14 50.15 29.72
N ASP A 135 -28.14 49.28 29.54
CA ASP A 135 -28.55 48.25 30.48
C ASP A 135 -28.97 46.98 29.70
N GLY A 136 -29.15 45.85 30.38
CA GLY A 136 -29.37 44.53 29.78
C GLY A 136 -30.71 44.37 29.07
N ALA A 137 -30.76 44.76 27.80
CA ALA A 137 -31.92 44.69 26.91
C ALA A 137 -31.82 43.56 25.87
N THR A 138 -32.96 43.16 25.31
CA THR A 138 -33.06 42.20 24.20
C THR A 138 -33.55 42.89 22.93
N ILE A 139 -32.69 43.05 21.94
CA ILE A 139 -32.98 43.65 20.63
C ILE A 139 -33.25 42.50 19.64
N LYS A 140 -34.48 42.36 19.15
CA LYS A 140 -34.93 41.19 18.40
C LYS A 140 -35.77 41.53 17.18
N GLY A 141 -35.51 40.89 16.04
CA GLY A 141 -36.33 41.02 14.84
C GLY A 141 -36.37 42.42 14.21
N MET A 142 -35.47 43.32 14.62
CA MET A 142 -35.33 44.67 14.05
C MET A 142 -34.75 44.62 12.64
N THR A 143 -35.14 45.56 11.78
CA THR A 143 -34.39 45.87 10.55
C THR A 143 -33.67 47.21 10.71
N PHE A 144 -32.34 47.19 10.57
CA PHE A 144 -31.47 48.37 10.59
C PHE A 144 -30.91 48.66 9.20
N SER A 145 -30.94 49.92 8.76
CA SER A 145 -30.35 50.33 7.48
C SER A 145 -29.64 51.69 7.57
N LEU A 146 -28.30 51.68 7.56
CA LEU A 146 -27.51 52.90 7.66
C LEU A 146 -27.42 53.60 6.29
N THR A 147 -28.18 54.69 6.15
CA THR A 147 -28.24 55.51 4.92
C THR A 147 -27.11 56.56 4.84
N GLY A 148 -26.50 56.91 5.97
CA GLY A 148 -25.50 57.97 6.09
C GLY A 148 -26.05 59.40 6.07
N ALA A 149 -27.35 59.60 5.86
CA ALA A 149 -27.96 60.94 5.83
C ALA A 149 -28.03 61.62 7.21
N ALA A 150 -28.23 60.84 8.27
CA ALA A 150 -28.42 61.32 9.65
C ALA A 150 -27.12 61.37 10.49
N GLY A 151 -25.94 61.31 9.86
CA GLY A 151 -24.63 61.24 10.55
C GLY A 151 -24.33 59.93 11.28
N SER A 152 -25.34 59.10 11.55
CA SER A 152 -25.19 57.76 12.15
C SER A 152 -24.30 56.85 11.31
N ASN A 153 -23.37 56.18 12.01
CA ASN A 153 -22.45 55.20 11.45
C ASN A 153 -22.52 53.83 12.14
N THR A 154 -23.39 53.68 13.14
CA THR A 154 -23.51 52.47 13.97
C THR A 154 -24.99 52.13 14.11
N SER A 155 -25.42 50.89 13.90
CA SER A 155 -26.85 50.54 14.07
C SER A 155 -27.20 50.29 15.54
N VAL A 156 -26.41 49.48 16.24
CA VAL A 156 -26.54 49.21 17.69
C VAL A 156 -25.19 49.41 18.37
N SER A 157 -25.12 50.24 19.42
CA SER A 157 -23.91 50.43 20.23
C SER A 157 -24.16 50.06 21.68
N VAL A 158 -23.45 49.05 22.18
CA VAL A 158 -23.49 48.59 23.58
C VAL A 158 -22.40 49.32 24.36
N GLN A 159 -22.78 50.05 25.41
CA GLN A 159 -21.92 51.04 26.07
C GLN A 159 -21.88 50.85 27.59
N GLY A 160 -21.02 49.93 28.04
CA GLY A 160 -20.84 49.60 29.46
C GLY A 160 -21.95 48.74 30.04
N ALA A 161 -22.76 48.08 29.18
CA ALA A 161 -23.93 47.31 29.59
C ALA A 161 -23.59 45.82 29.79
N GLY A 162 -24.28 45.19 30.74
CA GLY A 162 -24.26 43.74 30.96
C GLY A 162 -25.53 43.06 30.43
N ASP A 163 -25.45 41.77 30.09
CA ASP A 163 -26.61 40.91 29.78
C ASP A 163 -27.45 41.33 28.56
N VAL A 164 -26.80 41.89 27.54
CA VAL A 164 -27.47 42.37 26.30
C VAL A 164 -27.59 41.24 25.28
N LYS A 165 -28.77 41.12 24.66
CA LYS A 165 -29.02 40.21 23.54
C LYS A 165 -29.38 40.98 22.27
N ILE A 166 -28.81 40.56 21.15
CA ILE A 166 -29.08 41.08 19.81
C ILE A 166 -29.35 39.86 18.93
N GLU A 167 -30.61 39.46 18.78
CA GLU A 167 -31.01 38.18 18.18
C GLU A 167 -31.97 38.30 16.98
N GLY A 168 -31.62 37.68 15.86
CA GLY A 168 -32.53 37.58 14.69
C GLY A 168 -32.82 38.89 13.97
N ASN A 169 -31.93 39.89 14.04
CA ASN A 169 -32.08 41.19 13.39
C ASN A 169 -31.44 41.21 11.99
N ALA A 170 -31.90 42.11 11.13
CA ALA A 170 -31.30 42.37 9.81
C ALA A 170 -30.52 43.70 9.83
N PHE A 171 -29.31 43.71 9.27
CA PHE A 171 -28.43 44.87 9.18
C PHE A 171 -28.02 45.12 7.72
N GLY A 172 -28.26 46.34 7.24
CA GLY A 172 -27.85 46.82 5.92
C GLY A 172 -27.13 48.16 5.97
N ILE A 173 -26.40 48.47 4.89
CA ILE A 173 -25.79 49.77 4.65
C ILE A 173 -26.14 50.17 3.21
N ALA A 174 -26.63 51.39 3.00
CA ALA A 174 -26.98 51.87 1.67
C ALA A 174 -25.73 51.95 0.75
N GLU A 175 -25.90 51.69 -0.55
CA GLU A 175 -24.76 51.64 -1.49
C GLU A 175 -24.01 52.98 -1.55
N ASN A 176 -24.75 54.09 -1.51
CA ASN A 176 -24.24 55.47 -1.53
C ASN A 176 -23.69 55.97 -0.18
N ALA A 177 -23.68 55.14 0.88
CA ALA A 177 -23.31 55.55 2.24
C ALA A 177 -21.85 56.07 2.31
N ALA A 178 -21.69 57.31 2.78
CA ALA A 178 -20.50 58.12 2.54
C ALA A 178 -19.41 58.11 3.65
N VAL A 179 -19.74 57.68 4.87
CA VAL A 179 -18.83 57.74 6.03
C VAL A 179 -17.68 56.73 5.91
N THR A 180 -16.53 57.03 6.54
CA THR A 180 -15.28 56.25 6.47
C THR A 180 -15.33 54.90 7.17
N GLY A 181 -16.21 54.72 8.16
CA GLY A 181 -16.44 53.46 8.87
C GLY A 181 -17.92 53.29 9.16
N TYR A 182 -18.42 52.05 9.03
CA TYR A 182 -19.79 51.67 9.39
C TYR A 182 -19.79 50.40 10.25
N TYR A 183 -20.64 50.37 11.27
CA TYR A 183 -20.73 49.30 12.26
C TYR A 183 -22.16 48.77 12.39
N GLY A 184 -22.35 47.45 12.34
CA GLY A 184 -23.67 46.85 12.64
C GLY A 184 -23.93 46.87 14.15
N VAL A 185 -23.15 46.07 14.87
CA VAL A 185 -23.07 46.10 16.33
C VAL A 185 -21.70 46.63 16.76
N TYR A 186 -21.66 47.60 17.67
CA TYR A 186 -20.43 48.10 18.29
C TYR A 186 -20.48 47.90 19.81
N VAL A 187 -19.72 46.94 20.33
CA VAL A 187 -19.58 46.67 21.77
C VAL A 187 -18.36 47.40 22.31
N GLN A 188 -18.60 48.39 23.19
CA GLN A 188 -17.56 49.24 23.76
C GLN A 188 -17.06 48.71 25.11
N LYS A 189 -15.85 49.15 25.48
CA LYS A 189 -15.17 48.88 26.76
C LYS A 189 -16.09 48.84 27.99
N GLY A 190 -15.89 47.85 28.86
CA GLY A 190 -16.70 47.65 30.08
C GLY A 190 -18.06 46.98 29.87
N SER A 191 -18.43 46.61 28.64
CA SER A 191 -19.62 45.79 28.38
C SER A 191 -19.33 44.31 28.61
N ALA A 192 -20.32 43.53 29.08
CA ALA A 192 -20.12 42.12 29.41
C ALA A 192 -21.34 41.24 29.09
N ARG A 193 -21.12 39.93 28.87
CA ARG A 193 -22.19 38.93 28.64
C ARG A 193 -23.12 39.33 27.50
N VAL A 194 -22.54 39.73 26.37
CA VAL A 194 -23.27 40.20 25.19
C VAL A 194 -23.44 39.06 24.19
N SER A 195 -24.69 38.74 23.83
CA SER A 195 -25.01 37.72 22.83
C SER A 195 -25.48 38.38 21.53
N ILE A 196 -24.81 38.08 20.42
CA ILE A 196 -25.14 38.52 19.07
C ILE A 196 -25.43 37.26 18.25
N SER A 197 -26.70 36.92 18.01
CA SER A 197 -27.02 35.63 17.39
C SER A 197 -28.10 35.64 16.30
N ASN A 198 -27.98 34.74 15.33
CA ASN A 198 -28.96 34.54 14.25
C ASN A 198 -29.24 35.81 13.41
N ASN A 199 -28.39 36.84 13.46
CA ASN A 199 -28.57 38.09 12.71
C ASN A 199 -28.08 37.93 11.26
N THR A 200 -28.60 38.76 10.35
CA THR A 200 -28.16 38.81 8.95
C THR A 200 -27.53 40.16 8.59
N PHE A 201 -26.32 40.16 8.06
CA PHE A 201 -25.57 41.35 7.62
C PHE A 201 -25.40 41.34 6.10
N ASN A 202 -26.11 42.23 5.39
CA ASN A 202 -26.06 42.35 3.92
C ASN A 202 -25.26 43.59 3.53
N TYR A 203 -23.94 43.46 3.41
CA TYR A 203 -23.01 44.60 3.32
C TYR A 203 -22.34 44.64 1.93
N PRO A 204 -22.51 45.71 1.14
CA PRO A 204 -21.76 45.87 -0.10
C PRO A 204 -20.29 46.17 0.19
N THR A 205 -19.40 45.89 -0.76
CA THR A 205 -17.97 46.22 -0.70
C THR A 205 -17.72 47.68 -0.32
N ALA A 206 -16.78 47.90 0.59
CA ALA A 206 -16.42 49.24 1.03
C ALA A 206 -15.55 49.97 -0.02
N ALA A 207 -15.84 51.24 -0.28
CA ALA A 207 -15.03 52.07 -1.19
C ALA A 207 -13.60 52.30 -0.64
N LYS A 208 -12.70 52.78 -1.50
CA LYS A 208 -11.29 53.09 -1.16
C LYS A 208 -11.15 53.86 0.16
N SER A 209 -10.33 53.34 1.06
CA SER A 209 -10.05 53.88 2.40
C SER A 209 -11.29 53.98 3.30
N ARG A 210 -12.21 53.02 3.19
CA ARG A 210 -13.36 52.83 4.09
C ARG A 210 -13.47 51.38 4.54
N ASN A 211 -13.97 51.17 5.76
CA ASN A 211 -14.29 49.86 6.32
C ASN A 211 -15.79 49.72 6.60
N ARG A 212 -16.34 48.52 6.41
CA ARG A 212 -17.71 48.14 6.79
C ARG A 212 -17.66 46.89 7.65
N THR A 213 -17.93 47.03 8.94
CA THR A 213 -17.72 45.98 9.95
C THR A 213 -19.07 45.55 10.53
N ALA A 214 -19.42 44.26 10.44
CA ALA A 214 -20.69 43.76 10.97
C ALA A 214 -20.73 43.84 12.50
N ILE A 215 -19.66 43.38 13.17
CA ILE A 215 -19.51 43.41 14.62
C ILE A 215 -18.13 43.99 14.99
N TYR A 216 -18.10 45.07 15.77
CA TYR A 216 -16.88 45.68 16.29
C TYR A 216 -16.85 45.58 17.81
N LEU A 217 -15.74 45.13 18.37
CA LEU A 217 -15.50 44.98 19.81
C LEU A 217 -14.24 45.77 20.17
N THR A 218 -14.34 46.73 21.11
CA THR A 218 -13.16 47.51 21.56
C THR A 218 -12.85 47.30 23.04
N GLY A 219 -11.81 46.51 23.29
CA GLY A 219 -11.15 46.44 24.58
C GLY A 219 -10.14 47.56 24.72
N GLN A 220 -10.09 48.23 25.87
CA GLN A 220 -9.02 49.17 26.25
C GLN A 220 -8.70 48.93 27.74
N GLU A 221 -8.45 49.97 28.54
CA GLU A 221 -8.21 49.87 29.99
C GLU A 221 -9.33 49.13 30.76
N ASN A 222 -10.57 49.15 30.23
CA ASN A 222 -11.68 48.35 30.73
C ASN A 222 -11.98 47.21 29.74
N THR A 223 -12.05 45.99 30.25
CA THR A 223 -12.27 44.77 29.46
C THR A 223 -13.68 44.72 28.85
N VAL A 224 -13.80 44.11 27.66
CA VAL A 224 -15.06 43.57 27.12
C VAL A 224 -15.05 42.06 27.34
N ALA A 225 -16.05 41.53 28.05
CA ALA A 225 -16.03 40.16 28.56
C ALA A 225 -17.23 39.31 28.12
N ASP A 226 -17.00 38.00 27.95
CA ASP A 226 -18.05 36.99 27.75
C ASP A 226 -18.98 37.27 26.55
N VAL A 227 -18.39 37.65 25.41
CA VAL A 227 -19.14 37.96 24.18
C VAL A 227 -19.35 36.69 23.36
N THR A 228 -20.59 36.43 22.94
CA THR A 228 -20.95 35.28 22.09
C THR A 228 -21.56 35.73 20.78
N VAL A 229 -20.88 35.43 19.67
CA VAL A 229 -21.31 35.66 18.29
C VAL A 229 -21.70 34.32 17.66
N ALA A 230 -23.01 34.01 17.60
CA ALA A 230 -23.49 32.68 17.24
C ALA A 230 -24.49 32.64 16.05
N ASN A 231 -24.28 31.74 15.09
CA ASN A 231 -25.24 31.46 14.00
C ASN A 231 -25.61 32.69 13.12
N ASN A 232 -24.80 33.74 13.08
CA ASN A 232 -25.08 34.92 12.25
C ASN A 232 -24.68 34.65 10.79
N THR A 233 -25.40 35.25 9.85
CA THR A 233 -25.08 35.21 8.42
C THR A 233 -24.56 36.57 7.96
N MET A 234 -23.49 36.58 7.17
CA MET A 234 -23.01 37.78 6.47
C MET A 234 -22.79 37.49 4.98
N LYS A 235 -23.24 38.42 4.14
CA LYS A 235 -23.08 38.36 2.68
C LYS A 235 -22.43 39.65 2.18
N VAL A 236 -21.30 39.51 1.51
CA VAL A 236 -20.60 40.59 0.82
C VAL A 236 -21.08 40.66 -0.64
N THR A 237 -21.44 41.85 -1.09
CA THR A 237 -22.02 42.11 -2.42
C THR A 237 -21.37 43.33 -3.10
N GLY A 238 -21.74 43.62 -4.35
CA GLY A 238 -21.22 44.77 -5.10
C GLY A 238 -19.98 44.46 -5.94
N ALA A 239 -19.34 45.49 -6.48
CA ALA A 239 -18.16 45.39 -7.35
C ALA A 239 -16.84 45.44 -6.57
N THR A 240 -15.74 45.04 -7.21
CA THR A 240 -14.39 45.10 -6.62
C THR A 240 -13.97 46.53 -6.25
N SER A 241 -13.50 46.72 -5.03
CA SER A 241 -12.89 47.95 -4.54
C SER A 241 -11.40 47.74 -4.36
N ASN A 242 -10.54 48.56 -4.95
CA ASN A 242 -9.10 48.28 -4.88
C ASN A 242 -8.43 48.57 -3.52
N ARG A 243 -9.14 49.17 -2.54
CA ARG A 243 -8.59 49.55 -1.21
C ARG A 243 -9.64 49.72 -0.08
N GLY A 244 -10.66 48.88 0.02
CA GLY A 244 -11.62 48.89 1.14
C GLY A 244 -11.89 47.50 1.70
N GLN A 245 -12.29 47.39 2.96
CA GLN A 245 -12.56 46.09 3.61
C GLN A 245 -13.98 45.98 4.17
N THR A 246 -14.51 44.77 4.08
CA THR A 246 -15.83 44.35 4.57
C THR A 246 -15.57 43.21 5.55
N ILE A 247 -15.74 43.49 6.84
CA ILE A 247 -15.24 42.66 7.95
C ILE A 247 -16.43 42.09 8.72
N PHE A 248 -16.42 40.80 9.05
CA PHE A 248 -17.48 40.22 9.88
C PHE A 248 -17.29 40.57 11.36
N ILE A 249 -16.11 40.34 11.93
CA ILE A 249 -15.78 40.72 13.30
C ILE A 249 -14.44 41.46 13.33
N ASP A 250 -14.40 42.62 13.96
CA ASP A 250 -13.16 43.30 14.38
C ASP A 250 -13.13 43.28 15.91
N ALA A 251 -12.16 42.56 16.48
CA ALA A 251 -11.94 42.44 17.92
C ALA A 251 -10.59 43.08 18.27
N SER A 252 -10.63 44.39 18.52
CA SER A 252 -9.44 45.23 18.76
C SER A 252 -9.25 45.49 20.26
N GLY A 253 -8.21 44.85 20.81
CA GLY A 253 -7.84 44.91 22.22
C GLY A 253 -6.99 46.13 22.65
N GLY A 254 -6.61 46.11 23.92
CA GLY A 254 -5.89 47.20 24.59
C GLY A 254 -4.40 47.24 24.23
N ARG A 255 -3.81 48.45 24.26
CA ARG A 255 -2.41 48.66 23.84
C ARG A 255 -1.36 47.84 24.61
N ASN A 256 -1.63 47.63 25.91
CA ASN A 256 -0.72 47.05 26.91
C ASN A 256 -1.38 45.94 27.78
N ASP A 257 -2.65 45.62 27.53
CA ASP A 257 -3.41 44.53 28.15
C ASP A 257 -4.25 43.85 27.05
N TYR A 258 -4.89 42.74 27.34
CA TYR A 258 -5.86 42.14 26.43
C TYR A 258 -7.03 43.09 26.13
N GLY A 259 -7.74 43.56 27.16
CA GLY A 259 -8.97 44.33 27.00
C GLY A 259 -10.15 43.56 26.38
N ILE A 260 -9.98 42.35 25.80
CA ILE A 260 -11.08 41.47 25.38
C ILE A 260 -10.85 40.07 25.97
N THR A 261 -11.84 39.54 26.69
CA THR A 261 -11.80 38.20 27.31
C THR A 261 -13.02 37.35 26.96
N ASN A 262 -12.82 36.04 26.78
CA ASN A 262 -13.88 35.05 26.57
C ASN A 262 -14.79 35.37 25.36
N LEU A 263 -14.18 35.57 24.18
CA LEU A 263 -14.90 35.80 22.92
C LEU A 263 -15.22 34.45 22.27
N THR A 264 -16.50 34.11 22.17
CA THR A 264 -16.98 32.92 21.45
C THR A 264 -17.58 33.30 20.11
N VAL A 265 -17.18 32.61 19.03
CA VAL A 265 -17.59 32.84 17.64
C VAL A 265 -17.89 31.49 17.02
N THR A 266 -19.17 31.13 16.86
CA THR A 266 -19.55 29.78 16.40
C THR A 266 -20.78 29.70 15.52
N GLY A 267 -20.83 28.73 14.60
CA GLY A 267 -21.97 28.51 13.70
C GLY A 267 -22.22 29.61 12.66
N ASN A 268 -21.37 30.65 12.59
CA ASN A 268 -21.58 31.80 11.72
C ASN A 268 -21.26 31.44 10.25
N THR A 269 -22.00 32.01 9.31
CA THR A 269 -21.80 31.82 7.87
C THR A 269 -21.48 33.14 7.19
N VAL A 270 -20.28 33.29 6.64
CA VAL A 270 -19.84 34.49 5.91
C VAL A 270 -19.50 34.11 4.47
N SER A 271 -20.03 34.86 3.51
CA SER A 271 -19.89 34.56 2.09
C SER A 271 -19.61 35.81 1.25
N ALA A 272 -18.78 35.64 0.22
CA ALA A 272 -18.51 36.64 -0.80
C ALA A 272 -18.60 36.01 -2.21
N THR A 273 -18.69 36.87 -3.22
CA THR A 273 -18.52 36.45 -4.63
C THR A 273 -17.04 36.27 -4.95
N ALA A 274 -16.71 35.49 -5.98
CA ALA A 274 -15.32 35.33 -6.43
C ALA A 274 -14.65 36.67 -6.81
N GLU A 275 -15.45 37.66 -7.24
CA GLU A 275 -15.03 39.04 -7.48
C GLU A 275 -14.74 39.79 -6.18
N THR A 276 -15.71 39.83 -5.26
CA THR A 276 -15.63 40.63 -4.00
C THR A 276 -14.71 40.03 -2.93
N LYS A 277 -14.22 38.81 -3.16
CA LYS A 277 -13.31 38.04 -2.29
C LYS A 277 -12.16 38.85 -1.68
N SER A 278 -11.47 39.65 -2.48
CA SER A 278 -10.33 40.47 -2.03
C SER A 278 -10.70 41.62 -1.08
N ASN A 279 -12.00 41.91 -0.94
CA ASN A 279 -12.56 42.90 -0.02
C ASN A 279 -13.22 42.28 1.23
N ALA A 280 -13.24 40.95 1.35
CA ALA A 280 -13.98 40.24 2.39
C ALA A 280 -13.05 39.58 3.42
N THR A 281 -13.27 39.91 4.70
CA THR A 281 -12.50 39.41 5.86
C THR A 281 -13.48 38.86 6.91
N GLY A 282 -13.13 37.74 7.52
CA GLY A 282 -13.92 37.11 8.58
C GLY A 282 -13.73 37.84 9.91
N ILE A 283 -12.93 37.26 10.80
CA ILE A 283 -12.52 37.89 12.05
C ILE A 283 -11.10 38.46 11.97
N TYR A 284 -10.93 39.67 12.50
CA TYR A 284 -9.65 40.25 12.88
C TYR A 284 -9.54 40.26 14.41
N VAL A 285 -8.46 39.71 14.96
CA VAL A 285 -8.21 39.65 16.42
C VAL A 285 -6.87 40.25 16.83
N GLN A 286 -6.91 41.17 17.80
CA GLN A 286 -5.75 41.75 18.46
C GLN A 286 -5.99 41.81 19.97
N GLY A 287 -5.06 41.31 20.78
CA GLY A 287 -5.18 41.35 22.25
C GLY A 287 -6.34 40.52 22.82
N VAL A 288 -6.80 39.47 22.16
CA VAL A 288 -7.92 38.65 22.70
C VAL A 288 -7.37 37.52 23.57
N LYS A 289 -7.87 37.40 24.81
CA LYS A 289 -7.64 36.22 25.66
C LYS A 289 -8.88 35.32 25.68
N GLY A 290 -8.72 34.05 25.36
CA GLY A 290 -9.83 33.09 25.37
C GLY A 290 -10.78 33.29 24.19
N LEU A 291 -10.24 33.33 22.97
CA LEU A 291 -11.04 33.22 21.75
C LEU A 291 -11.47 31.76 21.56
N THR A 292 -12.74 31.49 21.27
CA THR A 292 -13.24 30.21 20.76
C THR A 292 -13.89 30.43 19.39
N PHE A 293 -13.35 29.81 18.35
CA PHE A 293 -13.71 30.03 16.95
C PHE A 293 -13.98 28.68 16.23
N THR A 294 -15.20 28.17 16.34
CA THR A 294 -15.53 26.80 15.90
C THR A 294 -16.82 26.72 15.08
N ASP A 295 -16.92 25.76 14.15
CA ASP A 295 -18.14 25.51 13.36
C ASP A 295 -18.60 26.66 12.46
N ASN A 296 -17.71 27.57 12.06
CA ASN A 296 -18.05 28.70 11.19
C ASN A 296 -17.73 28.40 9.72
N THR A 297 -18.57 28.87 8.79
CA THR A 297 -18.37 28.73 7.33
C THR A 297 -17.93 30.06 6.72
N PHE A 298 -16.82 30.07 5.99
CA PHE A 298 -16.25 31.24 5.31
C PHE A 298 -15.96 30.93 3.83
N THR A 299 -16.88 31.35 2.95
CA THR A 299 -16.83 31.01 1.52
C THR A 299 -16.35 32.18 0.67
N ASN A 300 -15.25 31.97 -0.07
CA ASN A 300 -14.60 32.95 -0.96
C ASN A 300 -14.08 34.24 -0.27
N LEU A 301 -13.47 34.16 0.92
CA LEU A 301 -12.85 35.34 1.55
C LEU A 301 -11.36 35.48 1.20
N SER A 302 -10.81 36.68 1.42
CA SER A 302 -9.35 36.89 1.48
C SER A 302 -8.72 36.31 2.75
N GLN A 303 -9.47 36.31 3.85
CA GLN A 303 -9.01 35.79 5.14
C GLN A 303 -10.22 35.45 6.04
N ALA A 304 -10.21 34.26 6.65
CA ALA A 304 -11.24 33.87 7.63
C ALA A 304 -10.89 34.32 9.05
N VAL A 305 -9.65 34.07 9.49
CA VAL A 305 -9.07 34.58 10.74
C VAL A 305 -7.78 35.32 10.44
N GLY A 306 -7.64 36.53 10.97
CA GLY A 306 -6.41 37.29 10.96
C GLY A 306 -6.08 37.92 12.30
N SER A 307 -4.80 38.19 12.51
CA SER A 307 -4.33 39.19 13.44
C SER A 307 -3.59 40.29 12.69
N GLY A 308 -3.23 41.37 13.38
CA GLY A 308 -2.13 42.21 12.90
C GLY A 308 -1.62 43.16 13.96
N ALA A 309 -0.37 43.59 13.79
CA ALA A 309 0.29 44.54 14.68
C ALA A 309 0.00 45.99 14.24
N MET A 310 -1.06 46.61 14.80
CA MET A 310 -1.16 48.08 14.75
C MET A 310 0.11 48.71 15.38
N PRO A 311 0.76 49.73 14.75
CA PRO A 311 2.04 50.25 15.20
C PRO A 311 2.08 50.67 16.68
N GLY A 312 2.88 49.94 17.46
CA GLY A 312 3.10 50.22 18.89
C GLY A 312 2.03 49.68 19.84
N GLN A 313 1.29 48.63 19.45
CA GLN A 313 0.60 47.70 20.35
C GLN A 313 1.54 46.54 20.73
N ASN A 314 1.48 46.09 22.00
CA ASN A 314 2.43 45.09 22.53
C ASN A 314 1.78 43.78 23.00
N THR A 315 0.45 43.70 23.13
CA THR A 315 -0.24 42.50 23.63
C THR A 315 -0.47 41.46 22.52
N THR A 316 -0.13 40.19 22.80
CA THR A 316 -0.43 39.04 21.93
C THR A 316 -1.77 38.40 22.32
N SER A 317 -2.47 37.79 21.37
CA SER A 317 -3.70 37.03 21.66
C SER A 317 -3.37 35.64 22.20
N THR A 318 -4.12 35.15 23.19
CA THR A 318 -3.82 33.91 23.95
C THR A 318 -5.07 33.07 24.23
N ASP A 319 -4.86 31.83 24.69
CA ASP A 319 -5.90 30.84 24.99
C ASP A 319 -6.88 30.61 23.82
N ILE A 320 -6.39 30.64 22.58
CA ILE A 320 -7.20 30.58 21.36
C ILE A 320 -7.58 29.12 21.06
N LYS A 321 -8.88 28.85 20.91
CA LYS A 321 -9.45 27.56 20.51
C LYS A 321 -10.08 27.68 19.14
N VAL A 322 -9.76 26.77 18.23
CA VAL A 322 -10.31 26.73 16.86
C VAL A 322 -10.81 25.34 16.47
N GLY A 323 -11.47 25.18 15.33
CA GLY A 323 -11.76 23.86 14.74
C GLY A 323 -13.19 23.65 14.23
N GLY A 324 -13.35 22.81 13.21
CA GLY A 324 -14.63 22.49 12.58
C GLY A 324 -15.16 23.58 11.65
N ASN A 325 -14.33 24.56 11.30
CA ASN A 325 -14.68 25.63 10.38
C ASN A 325 -14.52 25.16 8.92
N ASP A 326 -15.24 25.80 8.00
CA ASP A 326 -15.17 25.53 6.56
C ASP A 326 -14.61 26.76 5.84
N PHE A 327 -13.46 26.61 5.19
CA PHE A 327 -12.76 27.67 4.46
C PHE A 327 -12.84 27.51 2.93
N THR A 328 -13.88 26.83 2.40
CA THR A 328 -14.08 26.58 0.96
C THR A 328 -13.87 27.85 0.11
N GLY A 329 -12.89 27.82 -0.79
CA GLY A 329 -12.58 28.93 -1.70
C GLY A 329 -11.93 30.17 -1.04
N THR A 330 -11.67 30.18 0.27
CA THR A 330 -11.03 31.29 0.98
C THR A 330 -9.50 31.23 0.84
N ASP A 331 -8.81 32.38 0.68
CA ASP A 331 -7.36 32.41 0.45
C ASP A 331 -6.53 31.96 1.68
N THR A 332 -6.95 32.38 2.88
CA THR A 332 -6.22 32.16 4.14
C THR A 332 -7.19 31.80 5.26
N GLY A 333 -7.03 30.61 5.87
CA GLY A 333 -7.77 30.19 7.06
C GLY A 333 -7.33 30.96 8.30
N TYR A 334 -6.11 30.68 8.79
CA TYR A 334 -5.53 31.27 10.02
C TYR A 334 -4.28 32.10 9.73
N GLY A 335 -4.47 33.32 9.21
CA GLY A 335 -3.38 34.25 8.93
C GLY A 335 -2.96 35.06 10.15
N PHE A 336 -2.39 34.39 11.16
CA PHE A 336 -1.77 35.06 12.30
C PHE A 336 -0.39 35.60 11.92
N GLU A 337 -0.14 36.89 12.12
CA GLU A 337 1.19 37.48 11.92
C GLU A 337 2.21 36.88 12.91
N LYS A 338 3.49 36.84 12.50
CA LYS A 338 4.56 36.21 13.27
C LYS A 338 4.70 36.86 14.66
N GLY A 339 4.31 36.11 15.68
CA GLY A 339 4.36 36.55 17.08
C GLY A 339 3.08 37.19 17.61
N SER A 340 2.00 37.31 16.82
CA SER A 340 0.68 37.76 17.35
C SER A 340 0.05 36.77 18.34
N VAL A 341 0.47 35.51 18.29
CA VAL A 341 0.07 34.42 19.19
C VAL A 341 1.36 33.74 19.67
N PRO A 342 1.54 33.47 20.98
CA PRO A 342 2.72 32.77 21.48
C PRO A 342 2.68 31.27 21.15
N SER A 343 3.83 30.59 21.21
CA SER A 343 3.87 29.12 21.13
C SER A 343 2.97 28.51 22.21
N GLY A 344 2.17 27.49 21.85
CA GLY A 344 1.16 26.91 22.74
C GLY A 344 -0.11 27.74 22.97
N GLY A 345 -0.20 28.98 22.45
CA GLY A 345 -1.37 29.86 22.62
C GLY A 345 -2.58 29.52 21.74
N LEU A 346 -2.55 28.39 21.03
CA LEU A 346 -3.51 27.98 20.02
C LEU A 346 -3.80 26.47 20.13
N THR A 347 -5.08 26.09 20.19
CA THR A 347 -5.58 24.71 20.35
C THR A 347 -6.61 24.40 19.26
N ILE A 348 -6.43 23.32 18.51
CA ILE A 348 -7.48 22.77 17.63
C ILE A 348 -8.38 21.81 18.42
N THR A 349 -9.69 22.00 18.35
CA THR A 349 -10.70 21.17 19.02
C THR A 349 -11.25 20.03 18.13
N LYS A 350 -11.17 20.20 16.81
CA LYS A 350 -11.55 19.24 15.75
C LYS A 350 -11.05 19.76 14.38
N PRO A 351 -10.85 18.90 13.37
CA PRO A 351 -10.32 19.33 12.06
C PRO A 351 -11.19 20.39 11.37
N ASP A 352 -10.54 21.30 10.61
CA ASP A 352 -11.21 22.25 9.71
C ASP A 352 -11.26 21.69 8.27
N LYS A 353 -12.19 22.20 7.45
CA LYS A 353 -12.31 21.89 6.03
C LYS A 353 -11.65 22.97 5.19
N VAL A 354 -10.71 22.58 4.32
CA VAL A 354 -9.94 23.47 3.43
C VAL A 354 -10.01 23.02 1.97
N ASP A 355 -9.70 23.92 1.04
CA ASP A 355 -9.58 23.61 -0.39
C ASP A 355 -8.25 22.88 -0.68
N ALA A 356 -8.34 21.67 -1.25
CA ALA A 356 -7.17 20.84 -1.55
C ALA A 356 -6.23 21.46 -2.60
N SER A 357 -6.72 22.37 -3.45
CA SER A 357 -5.88 23.08 -4.43
C SER A 357 -5.02 24.18 -3.80
N ARG A 358 -5.37 24.60 -2.57
CA ARG A 358 -4.76 25.74 -1.88
C ARG A 358 -4.68 25.47 -0.37
N PRO A 359 -3.73 24.62 0.09
CA PRO A 359 -3.44 24.50 1.51
C PRO A 359 -3.09 25.89 2.06
N SER A 360 -3.96 26.42 2.91
CA SER A 360 -3.84 27.80 3.40
C SER A 360 -2.59 28.00 4.24
N GLN A 361 -2.03 29.21 4.23
CA GLN A 361 -1.04 29.60 5.24
C GLN A 361 -1.71 29.56 6.62
N GLY A 362 -1.43 28.52 7.40
CA GLY A 362 -2.10 28.18 8.65
C GLY A 362 -1.34 27.07 9.37
N ILE A 363 -2.02 26.36 10.28
CA ILE A 363 -1.43 25.24 11.01
C ILE A 363 -1.19 24.07 10.05
N VAL A 364 0.03 23.52 10.03
CA VAL A 364 0.39 22.38 9.17
C VAL A 364 0.91 21.17 9.94
N ALA A 365 1.36 21.37 11.18
CA ALA A 365 1.92 20.32 12.02
C ALA A 365 1.60 20.56 13.50
N GLY A 366 1.67 19.51 14.31
CA GLY A 366 1.59 19.58 15.76
C GLY A 366 2.63 18.70 16.44
N VAL A 367 2.94 18.99 17.71
CA VAL A 367 3.78 18.19 18.59
C VAL A 367 2.91 17.72 19.75
N LYS A 368 2.75 16.40 19.86
CA LYS A 368 2.21 15.75 21.04
C LYS A 368 3.39 15.33 21.92
N LYS A 369 3.46 15.85 23.13
CA LYS A 369 4.55 15.55 24.07
C LYS A 369 4.47 14.10 24.55
N SER A 370 5.62 13.47 24.75
CA SER A 370 5.72 12.07 25.19
C SER A 370 5.09 11.79 26.56
N ASP A 371 4.87 12.82 27.37
CA ASP A 371 4.24 12.77 28.71
C ASP A 371 2.78 13.29 28.75
N SER A 372 2.21 13.74 27.62
CA SER A 372 0.94 14.48 27.60
C SER A 372 0.08 14.22 26.36
N ASP A 373 -1.23 14.13 26.55
CA ASP A 373 -2.20 14.05 25.44
C ASP A 373 -2.43 15.39 24.72
N ALA A 374 -1.84 16.49 25.19
CA ALA A 374 -1.96 17.81 24.56
C ALA A 374 -1.14 17.92 23.26
N LEU A 375 -1.81 18.31 22.18
CA LEU A 375 -1.21 18.62 20.89
C LEU A 375 -0.94 20.13 20.77
N VAL A 376 0.32 20.54 20.80
CA VAL A 376 0.75 21.92 20.51
C VAL A 376 0.85 22.10 18.99
N THR A 377 0.35 23.19 18.42
CA THR A 377 0.24 23.36 16.95
C THR A 377 1.13 24.45 16.37
N TYR A 378 1.68 24.21 15.16
CA TYR A 378 2.68 25.05 14.49
C TYR A 378 2.30 25.34 13.03
N VAL A 379 2.66 26.54 12.58
CA VAL A 379 2.48 27.00 11.18
C VAL A 379 3.56 26.49 10.21
N SER A 380 4.56 25.75 10.71
CA SER A 380 5.52 25.02 9.88
C SER A 380 5.93 23.70 10.53
N LEU A 381 6.21 22.68 9.71
CA LEU A 381 6.78 21.42 10.18
C LEU A 381 8.20 21.61 10.77
N ALA A 382 8.95 22.60 10.27
CA ALA A 382 10.29 22.93 10.76
C ALA A 382 10.26 23.41 12.22
N ASP A 383 9.30 24.27 12.57
CA ASP A 383 9.14 24.76 13.95
C ASP A 383 8.64 23.65 14.88
N ALA A 384 7.74 22.77 14.40
CA ALA A 384 7.30 21.59 15.16
C ALA A 384 8.48 20.65 15.51
N ILE A 385 9.31 20.27 14.54
CA ILE A 385 10.51 19.43 14.77
C ILE A 385 11.54 20.14 15.66
N LYS A 386 11.61 21.47 15.58
CA LYS A 386 12.49 22.28 16.43
C LYS A 386 12.05 22.31 17.91
N ASP A 387 10.74 22.25 18.19
CA ASP A 387 10.17 22.29 19.55
C ASP A 387 9.91 20.89 20.15
N ALA A 388 9.81 19.85 19.32
CA ALA A 388 9.74 18.45 19.74
C ALA A 388 10.99 18.01 20.53
N GLU A 389 10.81 17.19 21.54
CA GLU A 389 11.86 16.55 22.34
C GLU A 389 12.02 15.07 21.96
N ASP A 390 13.07 14.41 22.45
CA ASP A 390 13.36 13.02 22.10
C ASP A 390 12.28 12.08 22.66
N GLY A 391 11.49 11.47 21.76
CA GLY A 391 10.33 10.64 22.06
C GLY A 391 8.97 11.27 21.72
N ASP A 392 8.92 12.57 21.38
CA ASP A 392 7.68 13.25 21.00
C ASP A 392 7.12 12.77 19.66
N THR A 393 5.80 12.93 19.48
CA THR A 393 5.13 12.67 18.20
C THR A 393 4.85 13.98 17.46
N VAL A 394 5.50 14.17 16.32
CA VAL A 394 5.21 15.24 15.36
C VAL A 394 4.14 14.75 14.39
N GLN A 395 2.95 15.35 14.44
CA GLN A 395 1.83 15.00 13.56
C GLN A 395 1.72 16.01 12.40
N LEU A 396 1.47 15.55 11.18
CA LEU A 396 0.97 16.42 10.11
C LEU A 396 -0.53 16.69 10.32
N LEU A 397 -0.93 17.94 10.10
CA LEU A 397 -2.31 18.43 10.23
C LEU A 397 -2.86 18.98 8.90
N SER A 398 -2.01 19.11 7.90
CA SER A 398 -2.36 19.37 6.50
C SER A 398 -1.35 18.71 5.57
N SER A 399 -1.69 18.59 4.28
CA SER A 399 -0.67 18.36 3.25
C SER A 399 0.26 19.58 3.15
N ILE A 400 1.54 19.35 2.85
CA ILE A 400 2.60 20.37 2.77
C ILE A 400 3.52 20.15 1.56
N THR A 401 4.15 21.25 1.11
CA THR A 401 5.30 21.22 0.20
C THR A 401 6.50 21.84 0.91
N LEU A 402 7.66 21.21 0.84
CA LEU A 402 8.89 21.70 1.46
C LEU A 402 9.71 22.58 0.51
N ASP A 403 10.20 23.71 1.02
CA ASP A 403 11.03 24.64 0.24
C ASP A 403 12.47 24.16 0.03
N SER A 404 12.93 23.18 0.81
CA SER A 404 14.28 22.60 0.80
C SER A 404 14.30 21.24 1.51
N VAL A 405 15.44 20.54 1.49
CA VAL A 405 15.62 19.29 2.25
C VAL A 405 15.60 19.58 3.75
N MET A 406 14.65 18.97 4.47
CA MET A 406 14.46 19.18 5.91
C MET A 406 15.24 18.15 6.74
N ALA A 407 16.20 18.63 7.53
CA ALA A 407 16.98 17.77 8.42
C ALA A 407 16.24 17.47 9.74
N ILE A 408 16.13 16.19 10.09
CA ILE A 408 15.67 15.70 11.39
C ILE A 408 16.90 15.16 12.14
N ASN A 409 17.11 15.68 13.35
CA ASN A 409 18.30 15.41 14.18
C ASN A 409 17.92 15.27 15.66
N LYS A 410 16.84 14.54 15.91
CA LYS A 410 16.22 14.19 17.19
C LYS A 410 15.44 12.88 17.00
N LYS A 411 15.24 12.10 18.05
CA LYS A 411 14.43 10.88 18.04
C LYS A 411 12.95 11.26 18.11
N ILE A 412 12.20 11.11 17.02
CA ILE A 412 10.78 11.47 16.98
C ILE A 412 9.92 10.41 16.30
N ILE A 413 8.61 10.44 16.57
CA ILE A 413 7.61 9.80 15.74
C ILE A 413 7.06 10.87 14.78
N LEU A 414 7.36 10.80 13.49
CA LEU A 414 6.72 11.63 12.46
C LEU A 414 5.50 10.86 11.93
N ASP A 415 4.30 11.30 12.31
CA ASP A 415 3.04 10.70 11.87
C ASP A 415 2.32 11.61 10.85
N GLY A 416 2.19 11.13 9.62
CA GLY A 416 1.57 11.87 8.54
C GLY A 416 0.05 11.94 8.58
N GLN A 417 -0.63 11.12 9.38
CA GLN A 417 -2.11 11.04 9.44
C GLN A 417 -2.81 10.88 8.05
N GLY A 418 -2.10 10.38 7.03
CA GLY A 418 -2.55 10.29 5.64
C GLY A 418 -2.33 11.55 4.77
N TYR A 419 -1.86 12.66 5.36
CA TYR A 419 -1.53 13.89 4.63
C TYR A 419 -0.29 13.75 3.76
N ALA A 420 -0.20 14.59 2.73
CA ALA A 420 0.89 14.54 1.76
C ALA A 420 2.09 15.42 2.18
N LEU A 421 3.31 14.89 2.03
CA LEU A 421 4.57 15.61 2.18
C LEU A 421 5.29 15.61 0.83
N ASN A 422 5.14 16.71 0.09
CA ASN A 422 5.83 16.96 -1.17
C ASN A 422 7.23 17.51 -0.87
N GLY A 423 8.28 16.75 -1.16
CA GLY A 423 9.67 17.12 -0.88
C GLY A 423 10.44 16.04 -0.12
N GLN A 424 11.47 16.48 0.61
CA GLN A 424 12.60 15.63 1.02
C GLN A 424 12.94 15.84 2.50
N ILE A 425 13.02 14.76 3.28
CA ILE A 425 13.51 14.76 4.68
C ILE A 425 14.83 13.99 4.80
N ARG A 426 15.71 14.40 5.71
CA ARG A 426 17.00 13.76 5.97
C ARG A 426 17.19 13.43 7.44
N LEU A 427 17.35 12.14 7.75
CA LEU A 427 17.65 11.63 9.08
C LEU A 427 19.17 11.64 9.33
N ALA A 428 19.58 12.42 10.33
CA ALA A 428 20.94 12.49 10.86
C ALA A 428 21.09 11.58 12.10
N GLU A 429 22.31 11.42 12.61
CA GLU A 429 22.68 10.50 13.71
C GLU A 429 21.70 10.48 14.89
N LYS A 430 21.30 11.65 15.39
CA LYS A 430 20.37 11.79 16.53
C LYS A 430 18.92 11.43 16.22
N ALA A 431 18.57 11.19 14.95
CA ALA A 431 17.28 10.63 14.55
C ALA A 431 17.25 9.10 14.60
N SER A 432 18.24 8.46 15.22
CA SER A 432 18.19 7.03 15.54
C SER A 432 16.95 6.69 16.39
N ASP A 433 16.45 5.47 16.24
CA ASP A 433 15.18 4.96 16.79
C ASP A 433 13.91 5.76 16.37
N SER A 434 13.99 6.67 15.38
CA SER A 434 12.80 7.42 14.92
C SER A 434 11.83 6.54 14.13
N ILE A 435 10.55 6.88 14.22
CA ILE A 435 9.46 6.22 13.47
C ILE A 435 8.89 7.23 12.48
N ILE A 436 8.85 6.89 11.20
CA ILE A 436 8.21 7.67 10.13
C ILE A 436 7.01 6.85 9.64
N GLN A 437 5.79 7.34 9.89
CA GLN A 437 4.58 6.56 9.61
C GLN A 437 3.41 7.36 9.03
N ASN A 438 2.55 6.68 8.27
CA ASN A 438 1.29 7.21 7.72
C ASN A 438 1.45 8.47 6.84
N VAL A 439 2.64 8.77 6.31
CA VAL A 439 2.90 9.93 5.43
C VAL A 439 2.63 9.54 3.97
N LYS A 440 1.96 10.41 3.20
CA LYS A 440 1.95 10.32 1.73
C LYS A 440 3.09 11.18 1.15
N PHE A 441 4.29 10.61 1.08
CA PHE A 441 5.44 11.23 0.43
C PHE A 441 5.21 11.41 -1.08
N VAL A 442 5.66 12.55 -1.64
CA VAL A 442 5.53 12.87 -3.07
C VAL A 442 6.84 13.44 -3.63
N LEU A 443 7.27 12.98 -4.80
CA LEU A 443 8.26 13.63 -5.68
C LEU A 443 7.66 13.85 -7.07
N ASN A 444 7.70 15.09 -7.55
CA ASN A 444 7.24 15.53 -8.89
C ASN A 444 7.99 16.81 -9.31
N SER A 445 7.68 17.41 -10.46
CA SER A 445 8.34 18.64 -10.94
C SER A 445 8.12 19.89 -10.08
N THR A 446 7.18 19.87 -9.12
CA THR A 446 7.00 20.97 -8.13
C THR A 446 7.86 20.77 -6.88
N SER A 447 8.36 19.55 -6.64
CA SER A 447 9.32 19.28 -5.57
C SER A 447 10.63 19.99 -5.88
N LYS A 448 11.14 20.79 -4.94
CA LYS A 448 12.42 21.50 -5.10
C LYS A 448 13.60 20.52 -4.97
N MET A 449 13.89 19.88 -6.10
CA MET A 449 14.90 18.84 -6.30
C MET A 449 16.13 19.37 -7.04
N ASN A 450 17.27 18.71 -6.86
CA ASN A 450 18.50 19.02 -7.58
C ASN A 450 19.42 17.79 -7.63
N GLY A 451 19.51 17.12 -8.78
CA GLY A 451 20.22 15.85 -8.88
C GLY A 451 19.52 14.73 -8.10
N TRP A 452 20.28 13.78 -7.58
CA TRP A 452 19.77 12.58 -6.89
C TRP A 452 18.87 12.95 -5.70
N SER A 453 17.56 12.76 -5.87
CA SER A 453 16.52 13.26 -4.98
C SER A 453 15.75 12.12 -4.31
N ALA A 454 15.51 12.21 -3.01
CA ALA A 454 14.82 11.17 -2.24
C ALA A 454 13.80 11.76 -1.25
N ASN A 455 12.66 11.08 -1.06
CA ASN A 455 11.69 11.50 -0.04
C ASN A 455 12.26 11.36 1.38
N ILE A 456 12.94 10.25 1.68
CA ILE A 456 13.66 10.04 2.94
C ILE A 456 15.12 9.69 2.66
N TYR A 457 16.05 10.48 3.17
CA TYR A 457 17.47 10.13 3.26
C TYR A 457 17.80 9.63 4.67
N ILE A 458 18.50 8.51 4.80
CA ILE A 458 19.11 8.04 6.06
C ILE A 458 20.63 8.13 5.91
N SER A 459 21.29 8.97 6.71
CA SER A 459 22.73 9.25 6.54
C SER A 459 23.63 8.97 7.75
N ALA A 460 23.04 8.71 8.91
CA ALA A 460 23.73 8.22 10.11
C ALA A 460 22.77 7.68 11.20
N ALA A 461 21.44 7.76 10.99
CA ALA A 461 20.46 7.24 11.95
C ALA A 461 20.38 5.71 11.87
N SER A 462 20.37 5.03 13.01
CA SER A 462 20.16 3.57 13.12
C SER A 462 18.80 3.26 13.76
N ASN A 463 18.31 2.02 13.65
CA ASN A 463 17.01 1.55 14.16
C ASN A 463 15.80 2.34 13.64
N VAL A 464 15.92 3.07 12.53
CA VAL A 464 14.83 3.85 11.95
C VAL A 464 13.74 2.92 11.43
N LYS A 465 12.47 3.20 11.78
CA LYS A 465 11.32 2.48 11.24
C LYS A 465 10.50 3.37 10.30
N ILE A 466 10.47 3.01 9.02
CA ILE A 466 9.64 3.62 7.97
C ILE A 466 8.48 2.65 7.72
N THR A 467 7.26 3.00 8.16
CA THR A 467 6.13 2.06 8.13
C THR A 467 4.79 2.67 7.72
N ASN A 468 3.97 1.93 6.98
CA ASN A 468 2.62 2.34 6.54
C ASN A 468 2.59 3.65 5.71
N ASN A 469 3.71 4.06 5.10
CA ASN A 469 3.76 5.27 4.25
C ASN A 469 3.36 4.95 2.81
N THR A 470 2.95 5.98 2.06
CA THR A 470 2.82 5.92 0.61
C THR A 470 3.87 6.82 -0.03
N PHE A 471 4.68 6.30 -0.95
CA PHE A 471 5.66 7.05 -1.74
C PHE A 471 5.14 7.19 -3.16
N MET A 472 4.94 8.42 -3.63
CA MET A 472 4.40 8.72 -4.97
C MET A 472 5.48 9.46 -5.79
N ILE A 473 6.03 8.80 -6.79
CA ILE A 473 7.06 9.35 -7.69
C ILE A 473 6.50 9.37 -9.11
N THR A 474 6.28 10.56 -9.66
CA THR A 474 5.67 10.75 -10.99
C THR A 474 6.73 10.91 -12.08
N ALA A 475 6.42 10.59 -13.35
CA ALA A 475 7.40 10.65 -14.45
C ALA A 475 8.08 12.03 -14.64
N ASP A 476 7.39 13.13 -14.30
CA ASP A 476 7.95 14.49 -14.38
C ASP A 476 9.00 14.79 -13.30
N ALA A 477 9.15 13.96 -12.26
CA ALA A 477 10.26 14.06 -11.30
C ALA A 477 11.64 13.88 -11.95
N PHE A 478 11.70 13.09 -13.04
CA PHE A 478 12.93 12.86 -13.81
C PHE A 478 13.52 14.15 -14.39
N MET A 479 12.66 15.08 -14.84
CA MET A 479 13.03 16.31 -15.58
C MET A 479 13.94 17.28 -14.80
N ILE A 480 14.02 17.12 -13.47
CA ILE A 480 14.77 18.01 -12.56
C ILE A 480 15.86 17.23 -11.79
N SER A 481 15.60 15.96 -11.46
CA SER A 481 16.45 15.15 -10.60
C SER A 481 17.47 14.29 -11.36
N GLY A 482 17.08 13.73 -12.52
CA GLY A 482 17.83 12.63 -13.16
C GLY A 482 17.84 11.31 -12.39
N LYS A 483 17.53 11.30 -11.08
CA LYS A 483 17.18 10.14 -10.24
C LYS A 483 16.22 10.56 -9.11
N ALA A 484 15.08 9.88 -8.98
CA ALA A 484 14.07 10.13 -7.96
C ALA A 484 13.76 8.86 -7.15
N MET A 485 13.69 8.99 -5.82
CA MET A 485 13.86 7.85 -4.91
C MET A 485 12.89 7.91 -3.72
N GLY A 486 12.35 6.76 -3.28
CA GLY A 486 11.49 6.70 -2.09
C GLY A 486 12.29 6.84 -0.80
N VAL A 487 13.04 5.78 -0.47
CA VAL A 487 13.97 5.74 0.65
C VAL A 487 15.39 5.58 0.13
N TYR A 488 16.31 6.44 0.57
CA TYR A 488 17.73 6.36 0.26
C TYR A 488 18.56 6.22 1.54
N VAL A 489 19.14 5.04 1.76
CA VAL A 489 20.16 4.82 2.80
C VAL A 489 21.52 5.10 2.18
N PHE A 490 22.21 6.11 2.71
CA PHE A 490 23.50 6.60 2.23
C PHE A 490 24.34 7.13 3.39
N PRO A 491 25.10 6.25 4.08
CA PRO A 491 25.93 6.65 5.21
C PRO A 491 26.93 7.74 4.83
N ASN A 492 27.10 8.73 5.71
CA ASN A 492 28.23 9.64 5.62
C ASN A 492 29.56 8.87 5.77
N GLN A 493 30.68 9.44 5.32
CA GLN A 493 32.00 8.82 5.49
C GLN A 493 32.30 8.52 6.99
N ASN A 494 32.67 7.28 7.29
CA ASN A 494 32.88 6.71 8.63
C ASN A 494 31.62 6.56 9.51
N ALA A 495 30.41 6.78 8.97
CA ALA A 495 29.17 6.48 9.68
C ALA A 495 28.76 5.01 9.48
N LYS A 496 27.92 4.51 10.39
CA LYS A 496 27.21 3.24 10.24
C LYS A 496 25.70 3.49 10.31
N VAL A 497 24.93 2.84 9.45
CA VAL A 497 23.46 2.75 9.54
C VAL A 497 23.09 1.30 9.83
N ASP A 498 22.54 1.04 11.02
CA ASP A 498 22.16 -0.29 11.49
C ASP A 498 20.64 -0.42 11.67
N GLY A 499 20.10 -1.64 11.61
CA GLY A 499 18.73 -1.96 12.06
C GLY A 499 17.58 -1.24 11.35
N THR A 500 17.77 -0.74 10.13
CA THR A 500 16.74 0.03 9.40
C THR A 500 15.58 -0.87 8.97
N GLN A 501 14.34 -0.49 9.30
CA GLN A 501 13.13 -1.24 9.00
C GLN A 501 12.24 -0.46 8.03
N ILE A 502 11.98 -1.02 6.84
CA ILE A 502 11.09 -0.45 5.81
C ILE A 502 9.92 -1.44 5.63
N THR A 503 8.80 -1.18 6.29
CA THR A 503 7.73 -2.18 6.49
C THR A 503 6.33 -1.71 6.10
N ASN A 504 5.58 -2.51 5.34
CA ASN A 504 4.19 -2.23 4.95
C ASN A 504 3.96 -0.89 4.21
N ASN A 505 4.96 -0.38 3.47
CA ASN A 505 4.82 0.85 2.69
C ASN A 505 4.32 0.54 1.27
N THR A 506 3.62 1.51 0.66
CA THR A 506 3.22 1.46 -0.76
C THR A 506 4.12 2.37 -1.58
N PHE A 507 4.68 1.85 -2.66
CA PHE A 507 5.53 2.56 -3.61
C PHE A 507 4.82 2.66 -4.95
N ASP A 508 4.34 3.86 -5.25
CA ASP A 508 3.60 4.24 -6.46
C ASP A 508 4.54 5.03 -7.37
N ILE A 509 5.22 4.32 -8.29
CA ILE A 509 6.39 4.83 -9.02
C ILE A 509 6.17 4.70 -10.53
N ASP A 510 5.89 5.84 -11.17
CA ASP A 510 5.76 5.99 -12.61
C ASP A 510 7.16 6.08 -13.25
N GLY A 511 7.50 5.11 -14.11
CA GLY A 511 8.88 4.77 -14.45
C GLY A 511 9.40 5.33 -15.78
N THR A 512 10.49 6.09 -15.70
CA THR A 512 11.32 6.47 -16.85
C THR A 512 12.71 5.82 -16.79
N ALA A 513 13.06 5.11 -17.87
CA ALA A 513 14.28 4.34 -18.13
C ALA A 513 15.33 4.25 -17.00
N GLY A 514 15.06 3.44 -15.97
CA GLY A 514 16.06 2.99 -14.98
C GLY A 514 16.49 4.01 -13.92
N TYR A 515 15.77 5.12 -13.75
CA TYR A 515 16.17 6.21 -12.84
C TYR A 515 15.24 6.45 -11.64
N HIS A 516 14.09 5.76 -11.55
CA HIS A 516 13.20 5.82 -10.39
C HIS A 516 13.30 4.55 -9.53
N ILE A 517 13.48 4.71 -8.21
CA ILE A 517 13.83 3.61 -7.29
C ILE A 517 12.98 3.72 -6.00
N ALA A 518 12.36 2.63 -5.53
CA ALA A 518 11.64 2.64 -4.25
C ALA A 518 12.59 2.69 -3.05
N ILE A 519 13.58 1.80 -2.99
CA ILE A 519 14.58 1.70 -1.92
C ILE A 519 15.98 1.59 -2.53
N HIS A 520 16.91 2.44 -2.12
CA HIS A 520 18.33 2.35 -2.49
C HIS A 520 19.21 2.28 -1.24
N LEU A 521 20.12 1.31 -1.21
CA LEU A 521 21.13 1.14 -0.18
C LEU A 521 22.52 1.38 -0.80
N SER A 522 23.13 2.55 -0.63
CA SER A 522 24.45 2.86 -1.19
C SER A 522 25.50 3.14 -0.12
N ASN A 523 26.69 2.54 -0.29
CA ASN A 523 27.86 2.75 0.57
C ASN A 523 29.04 3.44 -0.16
N GLU A 524 28.82 4.00 -1.35
CA GLU A 524 29.83 4.55 -2.29
C GLU A 524 30.96 5.42 -1.72
N ILE A 525 30.71 6.13 -0.63
CA ILE A 525 31.60 7.16 -0.06
C ILE A 525 32.15 6.81 1.33
N ASN A 526 31.89 5.58 1.80
CA ASN A 526 32.11 5.21 3.19
C ASN A 526 33.21 4.16 3.32
N ASP A 527 34.34 4.55 3.91
CA ASP A 527 35.48 3.65 4.15
C ASP A 527 35.21 2.57 5.21
N ALA A 528 34.14 2.72 6.00
CA ALA A 528 33.69 1.72 6.96
C ALA A 528 33.02 0.51 6.27
N VAL A 529 33.37 -0.68 6.74
CA VAL A 529 32.95 -1.97 6.15
C VAL A 529 32.49 -2.91 7.26
N PRO A 530 31.22 -3.36 7.27
CA PRO A 530 30.09 -2.84 6.49
C PRO A 530 29.58 -1.49 7.03
N GLY A 531 29.08 -0.63 6.15
CA GLY A 531 28.52 0.68 6.50
C GLY A 531 26.99 0.72 6.62
N ILE A 532 26.28 -0.19 5.95
CA ILE A 532 24.84 -0.45 6.11
C ILE A 532 24.67 -1.87 6.65
N THR A 533 23.93 -2.06 7.75
CA THR A 533 23.69 -3.40 8.31
C THR A 533 22.26 -3.66 8.78
N ASN A 534 21.91 -4.95 8.88
CA ASN A 534 20.67 -5.47 9.47
C ASN A 534 19.40 -4.75 8.97
N THR A 535 19.30 -4.55 7.65
CA THR A 535 18.18 -3.84 7.01
C THR A 535 17.05 -4.81 6.68
N VAL A 536 15.84 -4.52 7.16
CA VAL A 536 14.64 -5.35 6.96
C VAL A 536 13.64 -4.61 6.07
N ILE A 537 13.27 -5.24 4.96
CA ILE A 537 12.35 -4.70 3.94
C ILE A 537 11.21 -5.70 3.79
N SER A 538 10.06 -5.47 4.44
CA SER A 538 8.99 -6.47 4.48
C SER A 538 7.56 -5.97 4.34
N GLY A 539 6.71 -6.78 3.71
CA GLY A 539 5.28 -6.46 3.50
C GLY A 539 4.98 -5.24 2.63
N ASN A 540 5.98 -4.65 1.97
CA ASN A 540 5.79 -3.48 1.11
C ASN A 540 5.12 -3.87 -0.22
N THR A 541 4.44 -2.92 -0.85
CA THR A 541 3.82 -3.09 -2.18
C THR A 541 4.42 -2.09 -3.17
N MET A 542 4.82 -2.54 -4.36
CA MET A 542 5.17 -1.66 -5.48
C MET A 542 4.12 -1.76 -6.60
N VAL A 543 3.49 -0.63 -6.92
CA VAL A 543 2.40 -0.53 -7.90
C VAL A 543 2.93 -0.63 -9.33
N ALA A 544 2.27 -1.41 -10.19
CA ALA A 544 2.61 -1.51 -11.61
C ALA A 544 1.94 -0.39 -12.43
N HIS A 545 2.72 0.38 -13.19
CA HIS A 545 2.21 1.42 -14.09
C HIS A 545 2.05 0.93 -15.52
N LYS A 546 0.81 0.92 -16.02
CA LYS A 546 0.47 0.40 -17.36
C LYS A 546 0.80 1.44 -18.43
N GLY A 547 1.85 1.17 -19.21
CA GLY A 547 2.31 2.04 -20.30
C GLY A 547 3.49 2.93 -19.95
N ALA A 548 4.06 2.80 -18.75
CA ALA A 548 5.34 3.41 -18.40
C ALA A 548 6.47 2.90 -19.33
N SER A 549 7.44 3.76 -19.63
CA SER A 549 8.55 3.44 -20.55
C SER A 549 9.53 2.40 -20.00
N SER A 550 9.59 2.28 -18.67
CA SER A 550 10.18 1.18 -17.92
C SER A 550 9.45 1.03 -16.60
N GLU A 551 9.58 -0.10 -15.92
CA GLU A 551 9.27 -0.14 -14.48
C GLU A 551 10.33 0.66 -13.70
N GLY A 552 9.97 1.15 -12.52
CA GLY A 552 10.93 1.57 -11.51
C GLY A 552 11.52 0.35 -10.78
N VAL A 553 12.70 0.50 -10.19
CA VAL A 553 13.34 -0.59 -9.42
C VAL A 553 12.82 -0.57 -7.98
N PHE A 554 12.46 -1.73 -7.41
CA PHE A 554 12.02 -1.78 -6.01
C PHE A 554 13.21 -1.66 -5.04
N LEU A 555 14.23 -2.49 -5.20
CA LEU A 555 15.43 -2.44 -4.37
C LEU A 555 16.68 -2.38 -5.23
N VAL A 556 17.53 -1.39 -4.98
CA VAL A 556 18.92 -1.37 -5.43
C VAL A 556 19.83 -1.42 -4.21
N SER A 557 20.89 -2.22 -4.24
CA SER A 557 22.08 -1.99 -3.40
C SER A 557 23.28 -1.64 -4.26
N TYR A 558 24.11 -0.68 -3.86
CA TYR A 558 25.29 -0.26 -4.62
C TYR A 558 26.49 -0.01 -3.72
N ASP A 559 27.66 -0.55 -4.10
CA ASP A 559 28.91 -0.35 -3.36
C ASP A 559 30.13 -0.33 -4.29
N LYS A 560 31.20 0.33 -3.85
CA LYS A 560 32.34 0.68 -4.70
C LYS A 560 33.68 0.41 -4.02
N GLY A 561 34.60 -0.23 -4.74
CA GLY A 561 36.00 -0.38 -4.34
C GLY A 561 36.36 -1.73 -3.71
N GLY A 562 35.75 -2.83 -4.18
CA GLY A 562 36.16 -4.19 -3.85
C GLY A 562 35.92 -4.64 -2.40
N LYS A 563 35.03 -3.98 -1.66
CA LYS A 563 34.66 -4.31 -0.26
C LYS A 563 33.17 -4.66 -0.17
N VAL A 564 32.71 -5.03 1.02
CA VAL A 564 31.30 -5.39 1.31
C VAL A 564 30.66 -4.31 2.20
N GLY A 565 30.13 -3.26 1.58
CA GLY A 565 29.49 -2.13 2.24
C GLY A 565 28.14 -2.43 2.90
N VAL A 566 27.46 -3.53 2.51
CA VAL A 566 26.14 -3.92 3.04
C VAL A 566 26.17 -5.33 3.66
N ASP A 567 25.68 -5.51 4.89
CA ASP A 567 25.73 -6.78 5.62
C ASP A 567 24.43 -7.06 6.41
N GLY A 568 23.69 -8.09 6.02
CA GLY A 568 22.38 -8.42 6.59
C GLY A 568 21.27 -7.61 5.93
N VAL A 569 20.66 -8.17 4.88
CA VAL A 569 19.50 -7.58 4.18
C VAL A 569 18.41 -8.63 4.04
N THR A 570 17.30 -8.45 4.76
CA THR A 570 16.14 -9.35 4.70
C THR A 570 15.00 -8.70 3.92
N VAL A 571 14.71 -9.21 2.73
CA VAL A 571 13.61 -8.79 1.85
C VAL A 571 12.52 -9.86 1.91
N SER A 572 11.40 -9.60 2.59
CA SER A 572 10.39 -10.65 2.83
C SER A 572 8.92 -10.26 2.70
N GLY A 573 8.12 -11.12 2.05
CA GLY A 573 6.68 -10.95 1.92
C GLY A 573 6.21 -9.71 1.13
N ASN A 574 7.09 -9.08 0.34
CA ASN A 574 6.75 -7.90 -0.47
C ASN A 574 5.98 -8.30 -1.75
N GLN A 575 5.14 -7.39 -2.26
CA GLN A 575 4.36 -7.56 -3.50
C GLN A 575 4.82 -6.54 -4.56
N LEU A 576 5.50 -6.99 -5.61
CA LEU A 576 6.21 -6.11 -6.56
C LEU A 576 5.59 -6.20 -7.96
N ALA A 577 5.17 -5.07 -8.55
CA ALA A 577 4.74 -4.97 -9.95
C ALA A 577 3.60 -5.93 -10.38
N ALA A 578 2.64 -6.21 -9.50
CA ALA A 578 1.51 -7.08 -9.82
C ALA A 578 0.57 -6.45 -10.88
N GLY A 579 0.20 -7.23 -11.91
CA GLY A 579 -0.79 -6.83 -12.93
C GLY A 579 -0.30 -5.91 -14.04
N GLY A 580 1.00 -5.64 -14.13
CA GLY A 580 1.60 -4.81 -15.17
C GLY A 580 1.77 -5.50 -16.53
N SER A 581 2.32 -4.75 -17.48
CA SER A 581 2.80 -5.26 -18.78
C SER A 581 3.94 -4.36 -19.24
N ALA A 582 5.15 -4.68 -18.78
CA ALA A 582 6.38 -3.99 -19.14
C ALA A 582 7.44 -5.01 -19.58
N THR A 583 8.33 -4.59 -20.47
CA THR A 583 9.24 -5.48 -21.20
C THR A 583 10.66 -5.52 -20.65
N ASN A 584 11.07 -4.52 -19.86
CA ASN A 584 12.48 -4.23 -19.59
C ASN A 584 12.85 -4.07 -18.09
N GLY A 585 11.91 -4.16 -17.15
CA GLY A 585 12.14 -3.80 -15.75
C GLY A 585 13.00 -4.80 -14.95
N VAL A 586 13.80 -4.27 -14.02
CA VAL A 586 14.48 -5.05 -12.96
C VAL A 586 13.82 -4.68 -11.64
N LEU A 587 13.38 -5.67 -10.86
CA LEU A 587 12.66 -5.40 -9.61
C LEU A 587 13.62 -5.30 -8.41
N ILE A 588 14.58 -6.21 -8.29
CA ILE A 588 15.65 -6.16 -7.28
C ILE A 588 17.01 -6.26 -7.97
N ASP A 589 17.95 -5.38 -7.61
CA ASP A 589 19.25 -5.23 -8.25
C ASP A 589 20.37 -5.08 -7.19
N PHE A 590 21.06 -6.17 -6.88
CA PHE A 590 22.24 -6.17 -6.02
C PHE A 590 23.48 -5.91 -6.87
N TRP A 591 23.94 -4.66 -6.86
CA TRP A 591 25.01 -4.13 -7.70
C TRP A 591 26.28 -3.86 -6.87
N GLY A 592 26.95 -4.93 -6.43
CA GLY A 592 28.20 -4.86 -5.67
C GLY A 592 28.13 -5.48 -4.28
N GLY A 593 29.07 -5.08 -3.40
CA GLY A 593 29.40 -5.80 -2.18
C GLY A 593 28.31 -5.78 -1.11
N ALA A 594 27.45 -6.80 -1.14
CA ALA A 594 26.41 -7.05 -0.17
C ALA A 594 26.44 -8.52 0.27
N LYS A 595 26.38 -8.81 1.57
CA LYS A 595 26.36 -10.19 2.08
C LYS A 595 25.24 -10.44 3.09
N ASN A 596 24.98 -11.72 3.35
CA ASN A 596 23.93 -12.19 4.25
C ASN A 596 22.57 -11.63 3.77
N ILE A 597 22.17 -12.05 2.57
CA ILE A 597 21.00 -11.55 1.84
C ILE A 597 19.91 -12.61 1.86
N ASP A 598 18.80 -12.34 2.56
CA ASP A 598 17.61 -13.19 2.58
C ASP A 598 16.52 -12.61 1.67
N ILE A 599 16.11 -13.33 0.62
CA ILE A 599 14.97 -12.98 -0.24
C ILE A 599 13.90 -14.05 -0.09
N ILE A 600 12.92 -13.82 0.80
CA ILE A 600 12.02 -14.88 1.30
C ILE A 600 10.54 -14.53 1.09
N GLY A 601 9.81 -15.37 0.34
CA GLY A 601 8.34 -15.31 0.28
C GLY A 601 7.76 -14.08 -0.44
N ASN A 602 8.55 -13.40 -1.27
CA ASN A 602 8.09 -12.22 -2.03
C ASN A 602 7.31 -12.67 -3.29
N THR A 603 6.38 -11.83 -3.73
CA THR A 603 5.67 -12.00 -5.01
C THR A 603 6.16 -10.97 -6.01
N PHE A 604 6.87 -11.41 -7.04
CA PHE A 604 7.30 -10.62 -8.19
C PHE A 604 6.26 -10.78 -9.31
N GLY A 605 5.70 -9.69 -9.79
CA GLY A 605 4.71 -9.60 -10.86
C GLY A 605 5.36 -9.56 -12.24
N SER A 606 4.88 -8.69 -13.12
CA SER A 606 5.51 -8.48 -14.43
C SER A 606 6.90 -7.87 -14.28
N GLY A 607 7.74 -8.07 -15.30
CA GLY A 607 9.05 -7.45 -15.41
C GLY A 607 10.02 -8.33 -16.21
N ASN A 608 11.21 -7.80 -16.51
CA ASN A 608 12.25 -8.58 -17.20
C ASN A 608 13.05 -9.44 -16.20
N ILE A 609 13.43 -8.89 -15.05
CA ILE A 609 14.24 -9.58 -14.04
C ILE A 609 13.62 -9.40 -12.64
N GLY A 610 13.42 -10.50 -11.92
CA GLY A 610 13.00 -10.50 -10.52
C GLY A 610 14.12 -10.04 -9.59
N VAL A 611 15.22 -10.79 -9.57
CA VAL A 611 16.46 -10.48 -8.83
C VAL A 611 17.65 -10.51 -9.79
N TYR A 612 18.45 -9.44 -9.80
CA TYR A 612 19.74 -9.37 -10.50
C TYR A 612 20.87 -9.31 -9.47
N LEU A 613 21.82 -10.24 -9.57
CA LEU A 613 23.04 -10.30 -8.77
C LEU A 613 24.23 -9.99 -9.68
N ARG A 614 24.94 -8.87 -9.47
CA ARG A 614 26.00 -8.42 -10.40
C ARG A 614 27.10 -7.58 -9.76
N THR A 615 28.25 -7.56 -10.43
CA THR A 615 29.39 -6.68 -10.14
C THR A 615 29.59 -5.61 -11.22
N GLN A 616 30.49 -4.66 -10.97
CA GLN A 616 30.85 -3.57 -11.89
C GLN A 616 32.35 -3.55 -12.18
N ASN A 617 32.70 -3.36 -13.46
CA ASN A 617 34.07 -3.12 -13.91
C ASN A 617 34.29 -1.66 -14.36
N TRP A 618 33.22 -0.91 -14.67
CA TRP A 618 33.33 0.46 -15.21
C TRP A 618 33.41 1.50 -14.11
N GLY A 619 34.63 1.96 -13.76
CA GLY A 619 34.85 3.04 -12.78
C GLY A 619 35.36 2.59 -11.40
N GLY A 620 35.74 1.32 -11.29
CA GLY A 620 36.21 0.65 -10.08
C GLY A 620 35.56 -0.72 -9.95
N GLU A 621 36.27 -1.67 -9.36
CA GLU A 621 35.73 -3.00 -9.04
C GLU A 621 34.78 -2.91 -7.84
N SER A 622 33.71 -3.70 -7.85
CA SER A 622 32.82 -3.94 -6.70
C SER A 622 33.01 -5.36 -6.20
N ALA A 623 32.96 -5.63 -4.89
CA ALA A 623 32.96 -7.02 -4.44
C ALA A 623 31.71 -7.77 -4.94
N PRO A 624 31.80 -9.09 -5.15
CA PRO A 624 30.62 -9.93 -5.32
C PRO A 624 29.79 -10.02 -4.03
N GLN A 625 28.59 -10.59 -4.17
CA GLN A 625 27.72 -10.95 -3.07
C GLN A 625 28.16 -12.27 -2.40
N GLU A 626 27.91 -12.41 -1.09
CA GLU A 626 28.22 -13.59 -0.27
C GLU A 626 26.99 -14.00 0.57
N ASN A 627 26.81 -15.29 0.89
CA ASN A 627 25.65 -15.80 1.65
C ASN A 627 24.28 -15.24 1.17
N VAL A 628 23.83 -15.63 -0.01
CA VAL A 628 22.54 -15.25 -0.61
C VAL A 628 21.56 -16.42 -0.51
N ASP A 629 20.39 -16.21 0.08
CA ASP A 629 19.33 -17.21 0.28
C ASP A 629 18.03 -16.73 -0.37
N ILE A 630 17.55 -17.47 -1.38
CA ILE A 630 16.40 -17.09 -2.19
C ILE A 630 15.40 -18.25 -2.20
N LYS A 631 14.32 -18.15 -1.41
CA LYS A 631 13.35 -19.23 -1.20
C LYS A 631 11.91 -18.76 -0.99
N ASN A 632 10.94 -19.64 -1.21
CA ASN A 632 9.49 -19.37 -1.09
C ASN A 632 8.92 -18.25 -1.98
N ASN A 633 9.72 -17.63 -2.85
CA ASN A 633 9.25 -16.51 -3.69
C ASN A 633 8.36 -17.02 -4.82
N THR A 634 7.50 -16.14 -5.35
CA THR A 634 6.74 -16.38 -6.58
C THR A 634 7.16 -15.37 -7.64
N PHE A 635 7.82 -15.85 -8.69
CA PHE A 635 8.33 -15.04 -9.81
C PHE A 635 7.41 -15.12 -11.02
N ASN A 636 6.86 -13.99 -11.49
CA ASN A 636 6.11 -13.90 -12.75
C ASN A 636 6.83 -13.04 -13.81
N SER A 637 8.05 -12.60 -13.51
CA SER A 637 8.96 -11.90 -14.42
C SER A 637 9.45 -12.83 -15.54
N ALA A 638 10.02 -12.28 -16.62
CA ALA A 638 10.59 -13.07 -17.71
C ALA A 638 11.77 -13.95 -17.23
N ASN A 639 12.58 -13.43 -16.32
CA ASN A 639 13.67 -14.14 -15.63
C ASN A 639 13.49 -14.00 -14.12
N GLY A 640 13.66 -15.09 -13.37
CA GLY A 640 13.55 -15.13 -11.90
C GLY A 640 14.78 -14.50 -11.25
N VAL A 641 15.88 -15.27 -11.21
CA VAL A 641 17.21 -14.80 -10.78
C VAL A 641 18.15 -14.73 -11.99
N VAL A 642 18.94 -13.66 -12.07
CA VAL A 642 19.99 -13.46 -13.07
C VAL A 642 21.32 -13.19 -12.35
N VAL A 643 22.39 -13.87 -12.73
CA VAL A 643 23.73 -13.70 -12.16
C VAL A 643 24.71 -13.28 -13.25
N LYS A 644 25.48 -12.20 -13.01
CA LYS A 644 26.54 -11.73 -13.91
C LYS A 644 27.78 -11.35 -13.11
N ASN A 645 28.68 -12.33 -12.92
CA ASN A 645 29.81 -12.27 -11.99
C ASN A 645 29.39 -11.70 -10.60
N GLY A 646 28.15 -11.98 -10.19
CA GLY A 646 27.50 -11.31 -9.07
C GLY A 646 27.84 -11.95 -7.73
N VAL A 647 27.78 -13.27 -7.66
CA VAL A 647 28.05 -14.04 -6.44
C VAL A 647 29.51 -14.51 -6.44
N LYS A 648 30.08 -14.67 -5.24
CA LYS A 648 31.49 -15.01 -5.03
C LYS A 648 31.85 -16.47 -5.36
N THR A 649 30.94 -17.39 -5.02
CA THR A 649 30.96 -18.81 -5.36
C THR A 649 29.52 -19.31 -5.49
N ASP A 650 29.27 -20.44 -6.15
CA ASP A 650 27.89 -20.95 -6.27
C ASP A 650 27.38 -21.52 -4.92
N ASP A 651 28.28 -21.96 -4.04
CA ASP A 651 27.97 -22.32 -2.64
C ASP A 651 27.44 -21.14 -1.81
N ASP A 652 27.78 -19.90 -2.18
CA ASP A 652 27.20 -18.69 -1.60
C ASP A 652 25.75 -18.45 -2.06
N LEU A 653 25.25 -19.09 -3.15
CA LEU A 653 23.90 -18.90 -3.70
C LEU A 653 22.96 -20.08 -3.39
N LYS A 654 22.20 -19.96 -2.30
CA LYS A 654 21.16 -20.92 -1.92
C LYS A 654 19.87 -20.64 -2.70
N TYR A 655 19.82 -21.16 -3.92
CA TYR A 655 18.68 -21.06 -4.84
C TYR A 655 18.17 -22.44 -5.33
N THR A 656 18.63 -23.52 -4.70
CA THR A 656 18.59 -24.90 -5.23
C THR A 656 17.39 -25.75 -4.80
N GLU A 657 16.36 -25.17 -4.17
CA GLU A 657 15.16 -25.92 -3.75
C GLU A 657 14.25 -26.29 -4.94
N TYR A 658 14.27 -27.58 -5.29
CA TYR A 658 13.49 -28.18 -6.38
C TYR A 658 11.98 -27.99 -6.25
N GLN A 659 11.28 -27.89 -7.38
CA GLN A 659 9.82 -27.72 -7.37
C GLN A 659 9.11 -28.88 -6.68
N GLY A 660 8.31 -28.55 -5.67
CA GLY A 660 7.58 -29.53 -4.85
C GLY A 660 8.10 -29.67 -3.42
N THR A 661 9.25 -29.08 -3.07
CA THR A 661 9.66 -28.94 -1.66
C THR A 661 8.86 -27.83 -0.96
N GLU A 662 8.86 -27.84 0.38
CA GLU A 662 8.11 -26.89 1.20
C GLU A 662 8.56 -25.44 1.02
N ASN A 663 9.85 -25.19 0.72
CA ASN A 663 10.39 -23.83 0.51
C ASN A 663 10.64 -23.48 -0.97
N ALA A 664 10.23 -24.30 -1.93
CA ALA A 664 10.53 -24.10 -3.34
C ALA A 664 10.08 -22.72 -3.86
N ASN A 665 10.93 -22.09 -4.68
CA ASN A 665 10.49 -20.92 -5.46
C ASN A 665 9.51 -21.35 -6.56
N LYS A 666 8.51 -20.51 -6.79
CA LYS A 666 7.41 -20.71 -7.76
C LYS A 666 7.61 -19.78 -8.94
N PHE A 667 7.28 -20.26 -10.14
CA PHE A 667 7.59 -19.57 -11.39
C PHE A 667 6.37 -19.52 -12.30
N GLY A 668 6.13 -18.35 -12.91
CA GLY A 668 5.07 -18.14 -13.88
C GLY A 668 5.31 -18.91 -15.18
N ALA A 669 4.24 -19.06 -15.97
CA ALA A 669 4.25 -19.91 -17.16
C ALA A 669 5.42 -19.64 -18.12
N ASN A 670 5.85 -18.39 -18.28
CA ASN A 670 6.96 -18.01 -19.18
C ASN A 670 8.29 -17.71 -18.46
N THR A 671 8.32 -17.75 -17.12
CA THR A 671 9.48 -17.33 -16.31
C THR A 671 10.63 -18.33 -16.44
N ARG A 672 11.82 -17.85 -16.82
CA ARG A 672 13.09 -18.61 -16.75
C ARG A 672 13.57 -18.59 -15.29
N PRO A 673 13.69 -19.72 -14.58
CA PRO A 673 14.05 -19.69 -13.15
C PRO A 673 15.41 -19.06 -12.89
N TYR A 674 16.41 -19.44 -13.68
CA TYR A 674 17.80 -19.00 -13.53
C TYR A 674 18.39 -18.58 -14.88
N VAL A 675 19.27 -17.58 -14.84
CA VAL A 675 20.12 -17.15 -15.97
C VAL A 675 21.52 -16.87 -15.42
N GLY A 676 22.45 -17.76 -15.73
CA GLY A 676 23.87 -17.63 -15.41
C GLY A 676 24.60 -16.66 -16.34
N ASN A 677 25.93 -16.69 -16.29
CA ASN A 677 26.80 -15.59 -16.66
C ASN A 677 26.57 -15.05 -18.08
N VAL A 678 26.23 -13.76 -18.19
CA VAL A 678 25.67 -13.19 -19.43
C VAL A 678 26.75 -12.71 -20.42
N ASP A 679 28.00 -12.56 -19.99
CA ASP A 679 29.10 -12.04 -20.83
C ASP A 679 30.44 -12.80 -20.61
N ASN A 680 30.94 -13.41 -21.69
CA ASN A 680 32.27 -13.99 -21.94
C ASN A 680 32.64 -15.35 -21.28
N ASP A 681 33.40 -16.13 -22.05
CA ASP A 681 34.00 -17.44 -21.72
C ASP A 681 35.06 -17.35 -20.60
N THR A 682 34.59 -17.15 -19.37
CA THR A 682 35.42 -17.22 -18.17
C THR A 682 35.45 -18.65 -17.65
N GLU A 683 36.61 -19.16 -17.24
CA GLU A 683 36.75 -20.50 -16.67
C GLU A 683 35.87 -20.63 -15.41
N GLY A 684 34.95 -21.59 -15.41
CA GLY A 684 33.92 -21.76 -14.37
C GLY A 684 32.61 -20.98 -14.57
N ALA A 685 32.39 -20.29 -15.70
CA ALA A 685 31.11 -19.65 -16.00
C ALA A 685 29.96 -20.68 -16.14
N THR A 686 28.79 -20.37 -15.58
CA THR A 686 27.60 -21.23 -15.58
C THR A 686 26.46 -20.67 -16.43
N TYR A 687 25.53 -21.55 -16.83
CA TYR A 687 24.33 -21.24 -17.59
C TYR A 687 23.09 -21.93 -17.02
N GLY A 688 21.97 -21.21 -17.02
CA GLY A 688 20.66 -21.75 -16.65
C GLY A 688 20.00 -22.51 -17.81
N VAL A 689 19.64 -23.76 -17.56
CA VAL A 689 18.85 -24.63 -18.44
C VAL A 689 17.43 -24.70 -17.90
N THR A 690 16.44 -24.25 -18.69
CA THR A 690 15.02 -24.32 -18.33
C THR A 690 14.32 -25.43 -19.12
N TYR A 691 13.63 -26.36 -18.45
CA TYR A 691 12.92 -27.47 -19.12
C TYR A 691 11.42 -27.21 -19.20
N ARG A 692 10.82 -27.37 -20.39
CA ARG A 692 9.37 -27.13 -20.61
C ARG A 692 8.70 -28.26 -21.39
N ASP A 693 7.42 -28.50 -21.16
CA ASP A 693 6.62 -29.34 -22.05
C ASP A 693 6.33 -28.57 -23.36
N ALA A 694 6.52 -29.20 -24.52
CA ALA A 694 6.28 -28.53 -25.80
C ALA A 694 4.79 -28.25 -26.07
N ALA A 695 3.87 -28.97 -25.42
CA ALA A 695 2.43 -28.87 -25.70
C ALA A 695 1.74 -27.66 -25.03
N ASP A 696 2.13 -27.31 -23.80
CA ASP A 696 1.52 -26.23 -23.00
C ASP A 696 2.53 -25.24 -22.41
N GLN A 697 3.84 -25.43 -22.68
CA GLN A 697 4.96 -24.65 -22.15
C GLN A 697 5.11 -24.68 -20.61
N SER A 698 4.41 -25.59 -19.92
CA SER A 698 4.56 -25.80 -18.47
C SER A 698 6.02 -26.12 -18.10
N LEU A 699 6.43 -25.65 -16.93
CA LEU A 699 7.80 -25.78 -16.44
C LEU A 699 7.99 -27.17 -15.81
N LEU A 700 8.85 -27.98 -16.41
CA LEU A 700 9.16 -29.36 -15.99
C LEU A 700 10.29 -29.43 -14.95
N GLY A 701 11.11 -28.39 -14.90
CA GLY A 701 12.30 -28.31 -14.06
C GLY A 701 13.29 -27.28 -14.61
N TRP A 702 14.42 -27.13 -13.92
CA TRP A 702 15.56 -26.34 -14.37
C TRP A 702 16.83 -26.83 -13.66
N GLU A 703 17.99 -26.52 -14.23
CA GLU A 703 19.29 -26.74 -13.58
C GLU A 703 20.30 -25.67 -14.00
N GLU A 704 21.41 -25.61 -13.29
CA GLU A 704 22.60 -24.82 -13.62
C GLU A 704 23.69 -25.75 -14.16
N VAL A 705 24.33 -25.37 -15.28
CA VAL A 705 25.33 -26.18 -15.98
C VAL A 705 26.54 -25.32 -16.31
N VAL A 706 27.76 -25.83 -16.09
CA VAL A 706 29.01 -25.15 -16.43
C VAL A 706 29.15 -25.03 -17.96
N ASN A 707 29.74 -23.93 -18.45
CA ASN A 707 29.99 -23.71 -19.88
C ASN A 707 30.81 -24.86 -20.48
N GLY A 708 30.23 -25.57 -21.45
CA GLY A 708 30.83 -26.73 -22.12
C GLY A 708 30.42 -28.09 -21.56
N ASP A 709 29.81 -28.14 -20.37
CA ASP A 709 29.28 -29.38 -19.79
C ASP A 709 27.91 -29.77 -20.35
N LYS A 710 27.47 -30.98 -20.02
CA LYS A 710 26.16 -31.52 -20.40
C LYS A 710 25.18 -31.39 -19.24
N VAL A 711 23.91 -31.26 -19.60
CA VAL A 711 22.77 -31.42 -18.68
C VAL A 711 22.82 -32.74 -17.91
N GLN A 712 22.36 -32.73 -16.66
CA GLN A 712 22.37 -33.90 -15.78
C GLN A 712 20.96 -34.25 -15.29
N ASN A 713 20.19 -33.25 -14.86
CA ASN A 713 18.89 -33.40 -14.20
C ASN A 713 17.72 -33.34 -15.20
N VAL A 714 17.86 -34.06 -16.31
CA VAL A 714 16.92 -34.05 -17.44
C VAL A 714 15.57 -34.68 -17.04
N PRO A 715 14.43 -33.97 -17.14
CA PRO A 715 13.13 -34.52 -16.75
C PRO A 715 12.71 -35.76 -17.54
N THR A 716 12.05 -36.70 -16.85
CA THR A 716 11.52 -37.94 -17.43
C THR A 716 10.03 -38.13 -17.08
N LYS A 717 9.31 -38.94 -17.87
CA LYS A 717 7.86 -39.17 -17.74
C LYS A 717 7.56 -40.63 -18.00
N LEU A 718 7.07 -41.34 -16.97
CA LEU A 718 6.86 -42.79 -17.01
C LEU A 718 5.94 -43.19 -18.18
N GLY A 719 6.38 -44.14 -19.00
CA GLY A 719 5.63 -44.61 -20.19
C GLY A 719 5.80 -43.77 -21.46
N TYR A 720 6.70 -42.78 -21.46
CA TYR A 720 7.01 -41.94 -22.62
C TYR A 720 8.51 -41.94 -22.91
N THR A 721 8.88 -41.87 -24.19
CA THR A 721 10.18 -41.33 -24.61
C THR A 721 10.08 -39.82 -24.80
N VAL A 722 11.21 -39.12 -24.69
CA VAL A 722 11.29 -37.67 -24.88
C VAL A 722 12.25 -37.33 -26.01
N THR A 723 11.89 -36.34 -26.81
CA THR A 723 12.81 -35.67 -27.74
C THR A 723 12.89 -34.20 -27.36
N TRP A 724 14.10 -33.66 -27.23
CA TRP A 724 14.33 -32.29 -26.75
C TRP A 724 14.66 -31.34 -27.90
N TYR A 725 14.14 -30.12 -27.80
CA TYR A 725 14.29 -29.07 -28.81
C TYR A 725 14.70 -27.74 -28.17
N LYS A 726 15.48 -26.92 -28.90
CA LYS A 726 16.00 -25.62 -28.45
C LYS A 726 15.00 -24.47 -28.63
N ASP A 727 13.86 -24.75 -29.28
CA ASP A 727 12.82 -23.79 -29.64
C ASP A 727 11.42 -24.37 -29.48
N ALA A 728 10.46 -23.51 -29.13
CA ALA A 728 9.05 -23.90 -28.95
C ALA A 728 8.35 -24.33 -30.26
N ASN A 729 8.94 -24.06 -31.43
CA ASN A 729 8.41 -24.49 -32.72
C ASN A 729 8.90 -25.90 -33.11
N VAL A 730 9.68 -26.57 -32.25
CA VAL A 730 10.08 -27.97 -32.42
C VAL A 730 10.96 -28.16 -33.68
N THR A 731 11.80 -27.17 -34.01
CA THR A 731 12.61 -27.17 -35.24
C THR A 731 14.07 -27.61 -35.04
N THR A 732 14.68 -27.27 -33.90
CA THR A 732 16.11 -27.45 -33.64
C THR A 732 16.31 -28.44 -32.50
N LEU A 733 16.84 -29.62 -32.81
CA LEU A 733 17.10 -30.66 -31.80
C LEU A 733 18.18 -30.28 -30.78
N PHE A 734 18.06 -30.86 -29.59
CA PHE A 734 19.11 -30.99 -28.57
C PHE A 734 19.20 -32.46 -28.15
N ASP A 735 20.42 -32.99 -28.04
CA ASP A 735 20.67 -34.35 -27.56
C ASP A 735 21.35 -34.30 -26.19
N PRO A 736 20.63 -34.53 -25.08
CA PRO A 736 21.20 -34.46 -23.73
C PRO A 736 22.44 -35.31 -23.49
N ALA A 737 22.63 -36.41 -24.25
CA ALA A 737 23.78 -37.28 -24.11
C ALA A 737 25.00 -36.82 -24.94
N LYS A 738 24.84 -35.85 -25.84
CA LYS A 738 25.90 -35.39 -26.78
C LYS A 738 26.18 -33.90 -26.72
N ASP A 739 25.14 -33.07 -26.73
CA ASP A 739 25.25 -31.60 -26.84
C ASP A 739 25.71 -30.97 -25.52
N ALA A 740 26.66 -30.04 -25.62
CA ALA A 740 27.10 -29.19 -24.51
C ALA A 740 26.22 -27.95 -24.35
N VAL A 741 26.16 -27.42 -23.12
CA VAL A 741 25.51 -26.15 -22.79
C VAL A 741 26.53 -25.02 -22.89
N THR A 742 26.39 -24.17 -23.92
CA THR A 742 27.28 -23.02 -24.20
C THR A 742 26.56 -21.67 -24.14
N SER A 743 25.31 -21.66 -23.66
CA SER A 743 24.54 -20.45 -23.37
C SER A 743 23.30 -20.77 -22.54
N ASN A 744 22.76 -19.77 -21.85
CA ASN A 744 21.49 -19.85 -21.14
C ASN A 744 20.35 -20.27 -22.08
N ILE A 745 19.79 -21.48 -21.92
CA ILE A 745 18.88 -22.11 -22.88
C ILE A 745 17.53 -22.52 -22.26
N THR A 746 16.51 -22.70 -23.12
CA THR A 746 15.25 -23.34 -22.77
C THR A 746 15.05 -24.55 -23.67
N LEU A 747 14.78 -25.71 -23.08
CA LEU A 747 14.63 -27.00 -23.77
C LEU A 747 13.17 -27.46 -23.69
N TYR A 748 12.59 -27.82 -24.83
CA TYR A 748 11.18 -28.22 -24.96
C TYR A 748 11.08 -29.73 -25.19
N ALA A 749 10.34 -30.41 -24.31
CA ALA A 749 10.09 -31.84 -24.33
C ALA A 749 8.91 -32.17 -25.26
N VAL A 750 9.16 -32.96 -26.30
CA VAL A 750 8.11 -33.67 -27.03
C VAL A 750 8.02 -35.09 -26.51
N TRP A 751 6.90 -35.40 -25.84
CA TRP A 751 6.65 -36.72 -25.25
C TRP A 751 5.99 -37.67 -26.25
N ALA A 752 6.76 -38.61 -26.78
CA ALA A 752 6.20 -39.72 -27.56
C ALA A 752 5.80 -40.85 -26.59
N LYS A 753 4.51 -41.22 -26.56
CA LYS A 753 4.06 -42.35 -25.73
C LYS A 753 4.68 -43.64 -26.26
N ILE A 754 5.26 -44.45 -25.38
CA ILE A 754 5.79 -45.76 -25.76
C ILE A 754 4.62 -46.64 -26.22
N PRO A 755 4.65 -47.20 -27.45
CA PRO A 755 3.51 -47.91 -28.02
C PRO A 755 3.39 -49.31 -27.42
N THR A 756 2.62 -49.45 -26.35
CA THR A 756 2.08 -50.74 -25.91
C THR A 756 0.99 -51.20 -26.88
N PRO A 757 0.80 -52.52 -27.11
CA PRO A 757 -0.42 -53.03 -27.72
C PRO A 757 -1.66 -52.64 -26.86
N VAL A 758 -2.82 -52.54 -27.51
CA VAL A 758 -4.04 -51.84 -27.04
C VAL A 758 -5.22 -52.82 -27.12
N PRO A 759 -6.22 -52.87 -26.20
CA PRO A 759 -6.72 -51.84 -25.24
C PRO A 759 -6.47 -52.19 -23.74
N SER A 760 -6.28 -51.25 -22.80
CA SER A 760 -7.05 -50.05 -22.33
C SER A 760 -8.15 -50.36 -21.30
N PRO A 761 -8.46 -49.49 -20.29
CA PRO A 761 -8.00 -48.09 -20.10
C PRO A 761 -7.47 -47.69 -18.69
N SER A 762 -6.82 -46.52 -18.62
CA SER A 762 -6.58 -45.63 -17.45
C SER A 762 -5.76 -46.12 -16.23
N PRO A 763 -4.69 -45.40 -15.83
CA PRO A 763 -4.17 -45.43 -14.47
C PRO A 763 -4.83 -44.36 -13.59
N ASP A 764 -5.34 -44.77 -12.44
CA ASP A 764 -5.65 -43.92 -11.27
C ASP A 764 -4.35 -43.35 -10.64
N PRO A 765 -4.39 -42.49 -9.59
CA PRO A 765 -3.17 -42.08 -8.88
C PRO A 765 -2.33 -43.30 -8.48
N ALA A 766 -1.02 -43.22 -8.75
CA ALA A 766 -0.08 -44.34 -8.67
C ALA A 766 -0.31 -45.21 -7.42
N PRO A 767 -0.48 -46.54 -7.57
CA PRO A 767 -1.04 -47.38 -6.53
C PRO A 767 -0.20 -47.32 -5.26
N LYS A 768 -0.78 -46.74 -4.21
CA LYS A 768 -0.28 -46.90 -2.86
C LYS A 768 -0.38 -48.37 -2.51
N SER A 769 0.66 -48.91 -1.88
CA SER A 769 0.61 -50.28 -1.38
C SER A 769 -0.66 -50.54 -0.55
N PRO A 770 -1.37 -51.65 -0.77
CA PRO A 770 -2.46 -52.07 0.12
C PRO A 770 -1.94 -52.49 1.50
N PHE A 771 -0.62 -52.63 1.65
CA PHE A 771 0.08 -52.95 2.89
C PHE A 771 0.73 -51.71 3.50
N VAL A 772 0.36 -51.36 4.73
CA VAL A 772 0.74 -50.09 5.38
C VAL A 772 2.21 -50.01 5.82
N ASP A 773 2.89 -51.14 5.86
CA ASP A 773 4.32 -51.31 6.20
C ASP A 773 5.24 -51.41 4.97
N VAL A 774 4.69 -51.27 3.76
CA VAL A 774 5.41 -51.27 2.50
C VAL A 774 5.47 -49.83 1.98
N ILE A 775 6.61 -49.18 2.23
CA ILE A 775 6.81 -47.75 2.01
C ILE A 775 7.76 -47.56 0.83
N LYS A 776 7.33 -46.75 -0.14
CA LYS A 776 8.14 -46.42 -1.31
C LYS A 776 9.50 -45.84 -0.88
N ASP A 777 10.54 -46.21 -1.62
CA ASP A 777 11.93 -45.78 -1.41
C ASP A 777 12.54 -46.20 -0.04
N LYS A 778 11.85 -47.06 0.72
CA LYS A 778 12.33 -47.61 2.01
C LYS A 778 12.23 -49.13 2.12
N THR A 779 11.18 -49.73 1.57
CA THR A 779 11.00 -51.19 1.56
C THR A 779 11.74 -51.79 0.34
N PRO A 780 12.71 -52.70 0.53
CA PRO A 780 13.31 -53.44 -0.59
C PRO A 780 12.24 -54.17 -1.39
N HIS A 781 12.44 -54.28 -2.71
CA HIS A 781 11.50 -54.96 -3.61
C HIS A 781 10.07 -54.37 -3.62
N TYR A 782 9.93 -53.05 -3.34
CA TYR A 782 8.64 -52.34 -3.30
C TYR A 782 7.72 -52.65 -4.50
N GLU A 783 8.23 -52.51 -5.73
CA GLU A 783 7.43 -52.76 -6.95
C GLU A 783 7.06 -54.25 -7.13
N ASP A 784 7.96 -55.18 -6.74
CA ASP A 784 7.69 -56.62 -6.75
C ASP A 784 6.59 -57.00 -5.72
N ILE A 785 6.56 -56.30 -4.58
CA ILE A 785 5.55 -56.48 -3.53
C ILE A 785 4.20 -55.90 -3.95
N LEU A 786 4.18 -54.78 -4.69
CA LEU A 786 2.97 -54.27 -5.33
C LEU A 786 2.43 -55.28 -6.35
N TRP A 787 3.31 -55.84 -7.21
CA TRP A 787 2.93 -56.84 -8.19
C TRP A 787 2.34 -58.11 -7.55
N LEU A 788 2.93 -58.61 -6.44
CA LEU A 788 2.35 -59.72 -5.68
C LEU A 788 0.93 -59.43 -5.16
N ALA A 789 0.62 -58.18 -4.80
CA ALA A 789 -0.71 -57.79 -4.32
C ALA A 789 -1.72 -57.65 -5.46
N ASP A 790 -1.31 -57.00 -6.55
CA ASP A 790 -2.11 -56.79 -7.76
C ASP A 790 -2.55 -58.12 -8.40
N GLN A 791 -1.62 -59.08 -8.51
CA GLN A 791 -1.91 -60.43 -9.01
C GLN A 791 -2.62 -61.33 -7.98
N GLY A 792 -2.98 -60.81 -6.80
CA GLY A 792 -3.67 -61.55 -5.74
C GLY A 792 -2.85 -62.67 -5.07
N ILE A 793 -1.56 -62.79 -5.41
CA ILE A 793 -0.65 -63.82 -4.89
C ILE A 793 -0.42 -63.58 -3.39
N SER A 794 -0.19 -62.33 -2.98
CA SER A 794 -0.13 -61.91 -1.58
C SER A 794 -1.40 -61.20 -1.12
N THR A 795 -1.97 -61.70 -0.04
CA THR A 795 -3.14 -61.11 0.65
C THR A 795 -2.78 -60.33 1.92
N GLY A 796 -1.51 -60.38 2.35
CA GLY A 796 -1.04 -59.80 3.61
C GLY A 796 -1.69 -60.40 4.87
N TRP A 797 -1.45 -59.76 6.02
CA TRP A 797 -2.17 -59.99 7.27
C TRP A 797 -3.05 -58.80 7.61
N LYS A 798 -4.33 -59.04 7.87
CA LYS A 798 -5.24 -57.99 8.36
C LYS A 798 -5.04 -57.77 9.86
N GLU A 799 -4.74 -56.54 10.25
CA GLU A 799 -4.52 -56.15 11.64
C GLU A 799 -5.85 -55.78 12.34
N ALA A 800 -5.79 -55.63 13.67
CA ALA A 800 -6.97 -55.41 14.51
C ALA A 800 -7.67 -54.05 14.28
N ASP A 801 -6.96 -53.06 13.75
CA ASP A 801 -7.52 -51.76 13.34
C ASP A 801 -8.15 -51.78 11.93
N GLY A 802 -8.05 -52.91 11.23
CA GLY A 802 -8.55 -53.09 9.87
C GLY A 802 -7.55 -52.79 8.75
N THR A 803 -6.34 -52.31 9.07
CA THR A 803 -5.23 -52.20 8.11
C THR A 803 -4.70 -53.57 7.69
N VAL A 804 -3.79 -53.61 6.71
CA VAL A 804 -3.13 -54.84 6.26
C VAL A 804 -1.63 -54.63 6.23
N THR A 805 -0.84 -55.64 6.63
CA THR A 805 0.64 -55.64 6.56
C THR A 805 1.18 -56.73 5.64
N PHE A 806 2.33 -56.48 5.02
CA PHE A 806 3.07 -57.45 4.20
C PHE A 806 4.16 -58.17 4.99
N ARG A 807 4.72 -57.51 6.01
CA ARG A 807 5.83 -57.91 6.87
C ARG A 807 7.08 -58.30 6.05
N PRO A 808 7.67 -57.36 5.28
CA PRO A 808 8.67 -57.63 4.26
C PRO A 808 9.92 -58.37 4.77
N ALA A 809 10.37 -58.06 5.98
CA ALA A 809 11.52 -58.67 6.63
C ALA A 809 11.19 -59.91 7.49
N THR A 810 9.99 -60.48 7.36
CA THR A 810 9.64 -61.78 7.98
C THR A 810 9.99 -62.93 7.03
N GLU A 811 10.41 -64.06 7.60
CA GLU A 811 10.69 -65.29 6.86
C GLU A 811 9.42 -65.91 6.26
N VAL A 812 9.54 -66.61 5.14
CA VAL A 812 8.44 -67.36 4.52
C VAL A 812 8.43 -68.79 5.05
N ASN A 813 7.37 -69.21 5.75
CA ASN A 813 7.20 -70.60 6.15
C ASN A 813 6.74 -71.47 4.97
N ARG A 814 7.04 -72.77 5.02
CA ARG A 814 6.72 -73.72 3.93
C ARG A 814 5.23 -73.78 3.59
N GLN A 815 4.33 -73.64 4.56
CA GLN A 815 2.88 -73.56 4.31
C GLN A 815 2.46 -72.26 3.61
N ASP A 816 3.13 -71.15 3.92
CA ASP A 816 2.83 -69.84 3.31
C ASP A 816 3.32 -69.86 1.85
N MET A 817 4.51 -70.44 1.60
CA MET A 817 5.04 -70.71 0.26
C MET A 817 4.08 -71.56 -0.57
N ALA A 818 3.38 -72.53 0.02
CA ALA A 818 2.37 -73.31 -0.70
C ALA A 818 1.22 -72.43 -1.23
N ALA A 819 0.72 -71.49 -0.41
CA ALA A 819 -0.28 -70.52 -0.83
C ALA A 819 0.23 -69.61 -1.96
N PHE A 820 1.47 -69.12 -1.85
CA PHE A 820 2.06 -68.26 -2.87
C PHE A 820 2.25 -68.97 -4.22
N LEU A 821 2.79 -70.19 -4.22
CA LEU A 821 3.02 -70.97 -5.45
C LEU A 821 1.72 -71.44 -6.10
N TYR A 822 0.72 -71.86 -5.30
CA TYR A 822 -0.62 -72.18 -5.82
C TYR A 822 -1.29 -70.99 -6.50
N ARG A 823 -1.12 -69.77 -5.97
CA ARG A 823 -1.68 -68.55 -6.57
C ARG A 823 -0.91 -68.10 -7.81
N LEU A 824 0.43 -68.20 -7.80
CA LEU A 824 1.28 -67.95 -8.96
C LEU A 824 0.92 -68.89 -10.14
N ALA A 825 0.52 -70.13 -9.85
CA ALA A 825 -0.04 -71.08 -10.82
C ALA A 825 -1.48 -70.74 -11.32
N GLY A 826 -1.99 -69.54 -11.03
CA GLY A 826 -3.36 -69.14 -11.38
C GLY A 826 -4.46 -69.77 -10.51
N SER A 827 -4.12 -70.29 -9.33
CA SER A 827 -5.05 -70.97 -8.40
C SER A 827 -5.82 -72.15 -9.05
N PRO A 828 -5.12 -73.13 -9.65
CA PRO A 828 -5.71 -74.14 -10.53
C PRO A 828 -6.70 -75.03 -9.78
N LYS A 829 -7.81 -75.42 -10.44
CA LYS A 829 -8.95 -76.08 -9.81
C LYS A 829 -8.58 -77.45 -9.19
N PHE A 830 -8.25 -77.42 -7.91
CA PHE A 830 -7.96 -78.59 -7.08
C PHE A 830 -9.16 -78.96 -6.18
N ASP A 831 -9.25 -80.25 -5.82
CA ASP A 831 -10.31 -80.84 -5.00
C ASP A 831 -9.69 -81.72 -3.90
N GLU A 832 -9.38 -81.07 -2.79
CA GLU A 832 -8.80 -81.60 -1.56
C GLU A 832 -9.63 -82.71 -0.91
N THR A 833 -10.91 -82.86 -1.27
CA THR A 833 -11.77 -83.96 -0.77
C THR A 833 -11.49 -85.29 -1.47
N LYS A 834 -10.74 -85.27 -2.58
CA LYS A 834 -10.36 -86.46 -3.37
C LYS A 834 -8.86 -86.72 -3.40
N ALA A 835 -8.07 -85.86 -2.77
CA ALA A 835 -6.63 -86.00 -2.67
C ALA A 835 -6.24 -86.90 -1.48
N GLU A 836 -5.31 -87.83 -1.71
CA GLU A 836 -4.67 -88.55 -0.61
C GLU A 836 -3.67 -87.62 0.10
N ASN A 837 -3.75 -87.55 1.43
CA ASN A 837 -2.80 -86.79 2.22
C ASN A 837 -1.62 -87.69 2.62
N PRO A 838 -0.39 -87.46 2.11
CA PRO A 838 0.78 -88.26 2.44
C PRO A 838 1.44 -87.85 3.78
N PHE A 839 1.09 -86.68 4.33
CA PHE A 839 1.85 -86.03 5.39
C PHE A 839 1.21 -86.22 6.77
N VAL A 840 1.97 -86.78 7.72
CA VAL A 840 1.48 -87.09 9.08
C VAL A 840 1.32 -85.86 9.98
N ASP A 841 1.87 -84.72 9.58
CA ASP A 841 1.82 -83.41 10.26
C ASP A 841 0.84 -82.42 9.61
N VAL A 842 0.03 -82.88 8.65
CA VAL A 842 -0.96 -82.07 7.93
C VAL A 842 -2.37 -82.63 8.15
N SER A 843 -3.33 -81.77 8.46
CA SER A 843 -4.75 -82.10 8.65
C SER A 843 -5.64 -81.02 8.00
N PRO A 844 -6.96 -81.23 7.87
CA PRO A 844 -7.86 -80.20 7.34
C PRO A 844 -7.86 -78.87 8.10
N ASP A 845 -7.37 -78.84 9.35
CA ASP A 845 -7.20 -77.63 10.16
C ASP A 845 -5.84 -76.93 9.95
N THR A 846 -4.91 -77.54 9.20
CA THR A 846 -3.60 -76.95 8.87
C THR A 846 -3.78 -75.74 7.93
N PRO A 847 -3.15 -74.59 8.21
CA PRO A 847 -3.14 -73.46 7.28
C PRO A 847 -2.67 -73.87 5.89
N HIS A 848 -3.43 -73.49 4.86
CA HIS A 848 -3.16 -73.83 3.46
C HIS A 848 -3.18 -75.34 3.12
N TYR A 849 -3.95 -76.15 3.87
CA TYR A 849 -4.16 -77.58 3.62
C TYR A 849 -4.38 -77.94 2.14
N LYS A 850 -5.27 -77.19 1.46
CA LYS A 850 -5.60 -77.38 0.04
C LYS A 850 -4.37 -77.17 -0.85
N GLU A 851 -3.66 -76.07 -0.66
CA GLU A 851 -2.49 -75.68 -1.44
C GLU A 851 -1.29 -76.62 -1.17
N ILE A 852 -1.13 -77.11 0.06
CA ILE A 852 -0.13 -78.13 0.45
C ILE A 852 -0.39 -79.46 -0.27
N LEU A 853 -1.63 -79.94 -0.28
CA LEU A 853 -2.00 -81.17 -1.01
C LEU A 853 -1.87 -80.99 -2.52
N TRP A 854 -2.20 -79.80 -3.04
CA TRP A 854 -1.96 -79.49 -4.46
C TRP A 854 -0.47 -79.59 -4.81
N LEU A 855 0.43 -78.92 -4.06
CA LEU A 855 1.89 -78.97 -4.28
C LEU A 855 2.42 -80.41 -4.34
N TYR A 856 1.85 -81.33 -3.57
CA TYR A 856 2.26 -82.73 -3.60
C TYR A 856 1.71 -83.45 -4.83
N SER A 857 0.42 -83.25 -5.16
CA SER A 857 -0.21 -83.83 -6.34
C SER A 857 0.43 -83.40 -7.67
N THR A 858 1.06 -82.22 -7.70
CA THR A 858 1.80 -81.68 -8.85
C THR A 858 3.30 -82.00 -8.82
N GLY A 859 3.80 -82.63 -7.75
CA GLY A 859 5.22 -82.97 -7.59
C GLY A 859 6.14 -81.81 -7.20
N VAL A 860 5.60 -80.60 -6.98
CA VAL A 860 6.39 -79.42 -6.58
C VAL A 860 7.01 -79.65 -5.20
N THR A 861 6.26 -80.19 -4.24
CA THR A 861 6.80 -80.64 -2.94
C THR A 861 6.85 -82.17 -2.84
N THR A 862 7.94 -82.67 -2.27
CA THR A 862 8.12 -84.09 -1.92
C THR A 862 7.91 -84.37 -0.43
N GLY A 863 7.80 -83.31 0.39
CA GLY A 863 7.97 -83.37 1.84
C GLY A 863 9.37 -83.88 2.26
N TYR A 864 9.50 -84.18 3.55
CA TYR A 864 10.64 -84.84 4.16
C TYR A 864 10.25 -86.26 4.59
N ARG A 865 11.16 -87.24 4.42
CA ARG A 865 10.95 -88.62 4.88
C ARG A 865 11.48 -88.79 6.30
N ASN A 866 10.60 -89.19 7.20
CA ASN A 866 10.92 -89.47 8.59
C ASN A 866 11.63 -90.82 8.73
N ALA A 867 12.32 -91.04 9.85
CA ALA A 867 13.11 -92.25 10.10
C ALA A 867 12.28 -93.55 10.21
N ASP A 868 10.97 -93.42 10.48
CA ASP A 868 10.00 -94.53 10.49
C ASP A 868 9.43 -94.85 9.09
N GLY A 869 9.79 -94.07 8.06
CA GLY A 869 9.29 -94.22 6.70
C GLY A 869 8.02 -93.42 6.37
N THR A 870 7.48 -92.64 7.31
CA THR A 870 6.39 -91.68 7.04
C THR A 870 6.93 -90.44 6.30
N LEU A 871 6.01 -89.59 5.81
CA LEU A 871 6.34 -88.28 5.23
C LEU A 871 5.78 -87.16 6.11
N SER A 872 6.49 -86.03 6.17
CA SER A 872 6.03 -84.79 6.78
C SER A 872 6.26 -83.59 5.86
N PHE A 873 5.35 -82.61 5.88
CA PHE A 873 5.47 -81.39 5.09
C PHE A 873 6.34 -80.33 5.77
N GLN A 874 6.30 -80.28 7.11
CA GLN A 874 6.93 -79.30 8.02
C GLN A 874 6.48 -77.86 7.73
N GLY A 875 5.17 -77.61 7.82
CA GLY A 875 4.54 -76.36 7.37
C GLY A 875 5.06 -75.08 8.05
N LEU A 876 5.45 -75.16 9.33
CA LEU A 876 5.97 -74.06 10.14
C LEU A 876 7.50 -73.88 10.07
N THR A 877 8.21 -74.68 9.27
CA THR A 877 9.65 -74.48 9.05
C THR A 877 9.85 -73.39 7.98
N PRO A 878 10.77 -72.43 8.18
CA PRO A 878 11.15 -71.46 7.15
C PRO A 878 11.64 -72.13 5.87
N VAL A 879 11.36 -71.52 4.71
CA VAL A 879 11.92 -71.94 3.43
C VAL A 879 13.35 -71.42 3.31
N TYR A 880 14.31 -72.31 3.09
CA TYR A 880 15.67 -71.93 2.75
C TYR A 880 15.80 -71.60 1.25
N ARG A 881 16.75 -70.72 0.89
CA ARG A 881 16.89 -70.21 -0.49
C ARG A 881 17.13 -71.33 -1.52
N GLN A 882 17.86 -72.39 -1.16
CA GLN A 882 18.05 -73.54 -2.05
C GLN A 882 16.80 -74.43 -2.16
N ASP A 883 15.98 -74.53 -1.12
CA ASP A 883 14.71 -75.27 -1.15
C ASP A 883 13.68 -74.53 -2.02
N MET A 884 13.68 -73.19 -1.98
CA MET A 884 12.89 -72.35 -2.90
C MET A 884 13.30 -72.54 -4.36
N ALA A 885 14.60 -72.67 -4.66
CA ALA A 885 15.07 -72.95 -6.02
C ALA A 885 14.47 -74.26 -6.57
N ALA A 886 14.42 -75.30 -5.74
CA ALA A 886 13.80 -76.57 -6.08
C ALA A 886 12.28 -76.44 -6.31
N PHE A 887 11.56 -75.70 -5.46
CA PHE A 887 10.13 -75.45 -5.64
C PHE A 887 9.82 -74.69 -6.93
N LEU A 888 10.52 -73.59 -7.20
CA LEU A 888 10.27 -72.76 -8.38
C LEU A 888 10.56 -73.49 -9.69
N ARG A 889 11.65 -74.26 -9.75
CA ARG A 889 11.95 -75.10 -10.90
C ARG A 889 10.86 -76.15 -11.17
N ARG A 890 10.43 -76.88 -10.13
CA ARG A 890 9.36 -77.89 -10.28
C ARG A 890 8.01 -77.28 -10.65
N LEU A 891 7.74 -76.06 -10.21
CA LEU A 891 6.56 -75.30 -10.68
C LEU A 891 6.64 -75.03 -12.18
N ALA A 892 7.80 -74.63 -12.71
CA ALA A 892 8.02 -74.51 -14.16
C ALA A 892 7.83 -75.84 -14.91
N GLU A 893 8.32 -76.94 -14.34
CA GLU A 893 8.14 -78.30 -14.90
C GLU A 893 6.66 -78.73 -14.90
N TYR A 894 5.86 -78.32 -13.90
CA TYR A 894 4.40 -78.51 -13.85
C TYR A 894 3.66 -77.66 -14.90
N GLU A 895 3.97 -76.36 -14.99
CA GLU A 895 3.40 -75.43 -15.97
C GLU A 895 3.86 -75.69 -17.41
N LYS A 896 4.85 -76.59 -17.59
CA LYS A 896 5.47 -76.94 -18.88
C LYS A 896 6.10 -75.73 -19.56
N ALA A 897 6.74 -74.88 -18.75
CA ALA A 897 7.54 -73.76 -19.21
C ALA A 897 8.62 -74.22 -20.21
N LYS A 898 8.98 -73.35 -21.16
CA LYS A 898 10.00 -73.68 -22.16
C LYS A 898 11.38 -73.68 -21.52
N ASP A 899 12.23 -74.61 -21.95
CA ASP A 899 13.62 -74.67 -21.48
C ASP A 899 14.38 -73.37 -21.81
N PRO A 900 15.03 -72.72 -20.82
CA PRO A 900 15.63 -71.39 -20.98
C PRO A 900 16.97 -71.45 -21.73
N SER A 901 17.06 -70.68 -22.82
CA SER A 901 18.30 -70.54 -23.60
C SER A 901 19.25 -69.51 -22.98
N GLY A 902 20.12 -69.94 -22.06
CA GLY A 902 21.11 -69.08 -21.42
C GLY A 902 22.30 -69.85 -20.83
N LYS A 903 23.33 -69.12 -20.40
CA LYS A 903 24.42 -69.67 -19.57
C LYS A 903 24.13 -69.34 -18.11
N ALA A 904 24.25 -70.33 -17.21
CA ALA A 904 24.13 -70.10 -15.78
C ALA A 904 25.32 -69.30 -15.23
N GLN A 905 25.06 -68.43 -14.25
CA GLN A 905 26.09 -67.82 -13.41
C GLN A 905 26.60 -68.83 -12.38
N SER A 906 27.87 -68.70 -11.97
CA SER A 906 28.43 -69.40 -10.82
C SER A 906 28.33 -68.51 -9.59
N PHE A 907 27.92 -69.07 -8.45
CA PHE A 907 27.92 -68.38 -7.16
C PHE A 907 29.07 -68.87 -6.27
N THR A 908 29.59 -68.01 -5.41
CA THR A 908 30.79 -68.29 -4.58
C THR A 908 30.58 -69.36 -3.52
N ASP A 909 29.33 -69.63 -3.14
CA ASP A 909 28.86 -70.57 -2.11
C ASP A 909 28.21 -71.85 -2.68
N VAL A 910 28.13 -72.00 -4.01
CA VAL A 910 27.46 -73.14 -4.68
C VAL A 910 28.48 -74.06 -5.34
N ASN A 911 28.45 -75.35 -4.96
CA ASN A 911 29.28 -76.41 -5.54
C ASN A 911 28.48 -77.72 -5.69
N GLU A 912 29.09 -78.79 -6.18
CA GLU A 912 28.40 -80.07 -6.45
C GLU A 912 27.83 -80.77 -5.20
N ALA A 913 28.31 -80.44 -4.00
CA ALA A 913 27.77 -80.94 -2.74
C ALA A 913 26.69 -80.02 -2.12
N THR A 914 26.44 -78.85 -2.72
CA THR A 914 25.37 -77.93 -2.28
C THR A 914 24.00 -78.54 -2.57
N PRO A 915 23.09 -78.66 -1.59
CA PRO A 915 21.72 -79.11 -1.85
C PRO A 915 21.06 -78.22 -2.90
N HIS A 916 20.39 -78.84 -3.88
CA HIS A 916 19.71 -78.15 -4.98
C HIS A 916 20.61 -77.29 -5.90
N ALA A 917 21.93 -77.55 -5.96
CA ALA A 917 22.87 -76.85 -6.85
C ALA A 917 22.42 -76.76 -8.32
N GLY A 918 21.87 -77.84 -8.88
CA GLY A 918 21.34 -77.87 -10.25
C GLY A 918 20.10 -77.00 -10.45
N ASP A 919 19.29 -76.83 -9.41
CA ASP A 919 18.07 -76.03 -9.42
C ASP A 919 18.42 -74.52 -9.28
N ILE A 920 19.41 -74.21 -8.44
CA ILE A 920 20.01 -72.86 -8.34
C ILE A 920 20.63 -72.43 -9.67
N ALA A 921 21.39 -73.31 -10.33
CA ALA A 921 21.99 -73.03 -11.63
C ALA A 921 20.94 -72.83 -12.74
N TRP A 922 19.78 -73.50 -12.65
CA TRP A 922 18.65 -73.27 -13.54
C TRP A 922 17.97 -71.91 -13.25
N LEU A 923 17.74 -71.57 -11.97
CA LEU A 923 17.22 -70.26 -11.52
C LEU A 923 18.06 -69.07 -12.01
N SER A 924 19.37 -69.25 -12.12
CA SER A 924 20.27 -68.23 -12.67
C SER A 924 20.17 -68.15 -14.20
N ARG A 925 20.05 -69.29 -14.89
CA ARG A 925 19.89 -69.35 -16.35
C ARG A 925 18.61 -68.67 -16.83
N THR A 926 17.55 -68.73 -16.03
CA THR A 926 16.27 -68.03 -16.29
C THR A 926 16.28 -66.56 -15.88
N GLY A 927 17.34 -66.03 -15.25
CA GLY A 927 17.31 -64.69 -14.66
C GLY A 927 16.28 -64.54 -13.54
N VAL A 928 15.93 -65.63 -12.84
CA VAL A 928 15.02 -65.61 -11.67
C VAL A 928 15.80 -65.29 -10.39
N THR A 929 17.10 -65.62 -10.36
CA THR A 929 18.05 -65.16 -9.35
C THR A 929 19.26 -64.47 -9.98
N GLU A 930 19.67 -63.36 -9.38
CA GLU A 930 20.91 -62.62 -9.68
C GLU A 930 22.03 -62.95 -8.66
N GLY A 931 21.66 -63.55 -7.52
CA GLY A 931 22.51 -63.68 -6.33
C GLY A 931 22.45 -62.46 -5.40
N TYR A 932 23.37 -62.40 -4.45
CA TYR A 932 23.67 -61.19 -3.68
C TYR A 932 24.85 -60.43 -4.32
N PRO A 933 25.03 -59.11 -4.03
CA PRO A 933 26.09 -58.30 -4.62
C PRO A 933 27.53 -58.75 -4.31
N ASP A 934 27.73 -59.67 -3.36
CA ASP A 934 29.02 -60.30 -3.03
C ASP A 934 29.34 -61.53 -3.91
N GLY A 935 28.45 -61.89 -4.83
CA GLY A 935 28.58 -63.05 -5.71
C GLY A 935 28.09 -64.38 -5.12
N SER A 936 27.52 -64.38 -3.91
CA SER A 936 26.89 -65.56 -3.30
C SER A 936 25.45 -65.75 -3.78
N PHE A 937 24.90 -66.95 -3.61
CA PHE A 937 23.47 -67.22 -3.73
C PHE A 937 22.74 -67.03 -2.38
N GLY A 938 23.43 -67.29 -1.27
CA GLY A 938 22.86 -67.33 0.09
C GLY A 938 22.43 -68.74 0.50
N VAL A 939 23.22 -69.76 0.18
CA VAL A 939 22.97 -71.17 0.54
C VAL A 939 22.81 -71.31 2.06
N GLY A 940 21.72 -71.95 2.50
CA GLY A 940 21.40 -72.09 3.93
C GLY A 940 20.77 -70.84 4.57
N GLY A 941 20.69 -69.72 3.86
CA GLY A 941 19.89 -68.57 4.27
C GLY A 941 18.39 -68.84 4.11
N THR A 942 17.58 -68.29 5.00
CA THR A 942 16.11 -68.30 4.89
C THR A 942 15.61 -67.27 3.88
N VAL A 943 14.41 -67.49 3.35
CA VAL A 943 13.77 -66.58 2.38
C VAL A 943 12.93 -65.55 3.13
N LEU A 944 13.28 -64.27 3.00
CA LEU A 944 12.43 -63.16 3.44
C LEU A 944 11.31 -62.90 2.44
N ARG A 945 10.17 -62.38 2.91
CA ARG A 945 8.98 -62.12 2.07
C ARG A 945 9.22 -61.07 0.99
N GLN A 946 10.07 -60.08 1.24
CA GLN A 946 10.51 -59.10 0.23
C GLN A 946 11.36 -59.76 -0.86
N ASP A 947 12.33 -60.60 -0.50
CA ASP A 947 13.18 -61.35 -1.45
C ASP A 947 12.30 -62.25 -2.32
N MET A 948 11.40 -63.01 -1.67
CA MET A 948 10.42 -63.88 -2.33
C MET A 948 9.61 -63.13 -3.40
N ALA A 949 9.21 -61.88 -3.16
CA ALA A 949 8.47 -61.10 -4.15
C ALA A 949 9.24 -60.96 -5.46
N ALA A 950 10.53 -60.60 -5.40
CA ALA A 950 11.38 -60.51 -6.59
C ALA A 950 11.66 -61.87 -7.24
N PHE A 951 11.78 -62.95 -6.46
CA PHE A 951 11.87 -64.31 -7.02
C PHE A 951 10.59 -64.70 -7.77
N LEU A 952 9.40 -64.47 -7.21
CA LEU A 952 8.13 -64.84 -7.84
C LEU A 952 7.78 -63.95 -9.04
N HIS A 953 8.09 -62.65 -8.97
CA HIS A 953 7.87 -61.70 -10.06
C HIS A 953 8.79 -62.01 -11.26
N ARG A 954 10.08 -62.26 -11.05
CA ARG A 954 10.99 -62.72 -12.12
C ARG A 954 10.66 -64.13 -12.60
N MET A 955 10.15 -65.01 -11.74
CA MET A 955 9.66 -66.34 -12.14
C MET A 955 8.48 -66.24 -13.11
N HIS A 956 7.52 -65.36 -12.82
CA HIS A 956 6.45 -65.05 -13.78
C HIS A 956 7.03 -64.52 -15.09
N ASP A 957 7.75 -63.39 -15.03
CA ASP A 957 8.10 -62.63 -16.23
C ASP A 957 9.14 -63.30 -17.15
N ASN A 958 10.04 -64.11 -16.61
CA ASN A 958 11.11 -64.75 -17.37
C ASN A 958 10.85 -66.24 -17.70
N VAL A 959 9.81 -66.87 -17.14
CA VAL A 959 9.60 -68.33 -17.26
C VAL A 959 8.16 -68.76 -17.53
N LEU A 960 7.17 -68.16 -16.86
CA LEU A 960 5.77 -68.64 -16.91
C LEU A 960 4.88 -67.88 -17.91
N LYS A 961 5.48 -67.07 -18.80
CA LYS A 961 4.84 -66.04 -19.64
C LYS A 961 4.88 -66.36 -21.15
#